data_AF-A0AAD8SPG6-F1
#
_entry.id   AF-A0AAD8SPG6-F1
#
_cell.length_a   1.000
_cell.length_b   1.000
_cell.length_c   1.000
_cell.angle_alpha   90.00
_cell.angle_beta   90.00
_cell.angle_gamma   90.00
#
_symmetry.space_group_name_H-M   'P 1'
#
loop_
_entity.id
_entity.type
_entity.pdbx_description
1 polymer ?
#
loop_
_entity_poly.entity_id
_entity_poly.type
_entity_poly.pdbx_seq_one_letter_code
_entity_poly.pdbx_strand_id
1 'polypeptide(L)'
;MVMDVSGAVQWWEVWQLRILVLASVLNQGILLVASVVRKSPIRPSWFRQFLIWLAYLGSDAIAIYALATLFNRQKKHSGHGVLEVLWAPVLLIHLGGQDGISAYNIEDNELWTRHLLTSVSQVTVAVYVFCKSWPGGDKRLLQAAILLFIPGIFKCFQKPWALSRASINSLVSSNEPILRSIDTPELKIDPLEDFIEKTKAASSAGPNDTPVTPADFSPYKLFVDLPSPSPDDRIRMLVSFSALDDIYAHNKLQFWLRQTFELLYTKEKMYRLSSVLSLSGRDKSDNDKALSFFLRINLLVRLLAMYLPFAAIALFHQSHREAYSKEDVVVTFILLSCTAVLELYILGVHMVTKLPENRRSTQQAVVIEGLVSQYNLIGLLVRNKEHCKKMAILGHIGCTDFLQQRCPMKSCRSSFKITKAVLKYVKSGWHHHICDVSTYRKFSDNRGQSTLERQGCYQELGWSLEGAFDESVLLWHLATDFCYYIDTGASPTQCTQDSCPGVYACPAWCRGSEHHEGAVQCREISNYMMYLLYVNPEMLMAGTRRNLFTAAYDELKGIITVGDNKSPVEERDLTQRIIFAVDGGGSPPPDGTERQQGGITHLAWSIAKVLSGLPEEKMWNVIEGVWVEMMCFSAARCRGYLHAKGLAMGAEYLSYVWLLQYYMGMETLAAKLQKVDHHRKGVEHGDDPLTSHATGPSVSSGAHAEGQSAGYRASEDPMEEIL
;
A
#
# COMPACT_ATOMS: atom_id res chain seq x y z
N MET A 1 -49.69 -3.70 -17.91
CA MET A 1 -50.35 -4.22 -16.69
C MET A 1 -49.60 -3.62 -15.52
N VAL A 2 -50.18 -2.61 -14.86
CA VAL A 2 -49.55 -1.96 -13.70
C VAL A 2 -49.86 -2.85 -12.50
N MET A 3 -48.83 -3.46 -11.89
CA MET A 3 -49.00 -4.21 -10.64
C MET A 3 -49.46 -3.25 -9.54
N ASP A 4 -50.59 -3.55 -8.91
CA ASP A 4 -51.03 -2.86 -7.69
C ASP A 4 -50.05 -3.14 -6.53
N VAL A 5 -49.98 -2.24 -5.55
CA VAL A 5 -49.02 -2.30 -4.42
C VAL A 5 -49.15 -3.62 -3.65
N SER A 6 -50.38 -4.12 -3.45
CA SER A 6 -50.61 -5.43 -2.82
C SER A 6 -50.04 -6.58 -3.66
N GLY A 7 -50.16 -6.51 -4.99
CA GLY A 7 -49.58 -7.48 -5.91
C GLY A 7 -48.04 -7.43 -5.90
N ALA A 8 -47.46 -6.24 -5.78
CA ALA A 8 -46.02 -6.06 -5.63
C ALA A 8 -45.47 -6.64 -4.33
N VAL A 9 -46.17 -6.45 -3.21
CA VAL A 9 -45.78 -7.04 -1.91
C VAL A 9 -45.85 -8.56 -1.94
N GLN A 10 -46.94 -9.14 -2.48
CA GLN A 10 -47.06 -10.60 -2.61
C GLN A 10 -45.99 -11.20 -3.53
N TRP A 11 -45.71 -10.53 -4.67
CA TRP A 11 -44.64 -10.93 -5.56
C TRP A 11 -43.28 -10.93 -4.85
N TRP A 12 -42.99 -9.85 -4.11
CA TRP A 12 -41.75 -9.72 -3.35
C TRP A 12 -41.62 -10.79 -2.27
N GLU A 13 -42.67 -11.05 -1.48
CA GLU A 13 -42.67 -12.09 -0.45
C GLU A 13 -42.38 -13.48 -1.01
N VAL A 14 -42.77 -13.78 -2.26
CA VAL A 14 -42.46 -15.05 -2.93
C VAL A 14 -41.04 -15.08 -3.49
N TRP A 15 -40.60 -14.00 -4.15
CA TRP A 15 -39.33 -13.96 -4.89
C TRP A 15 -38.12 -13.51 -4.09
N GLN A 16 -38.30 -12.82 -2.96
CA GLN A 16 -37.22 -12.21 -2.18
C GLN A 16 -36.07 -13.19 -1.91
N LEU A 17 -36.37 -14.38 -1.35
CA LEU A 17 -35.32 -15.34 -1.02
C LEU A 17 -34.58 -15.85 -2.26
N ARG A 18 -35.30 -16.13 -3.36
CA ARG A 18 -34.72 -16.59 -4.62
C ARG A 18 -33.77 -15.54 -5.20
N ILE A 19 -34.19 -14.27 -5.20
CA ILE A 19 -33.38 -13.14 -5.68
C ILE A 19 -32.11 -13.01 -4.82
N LEU A 20 -32.23 -13.11 -3.50
CA LEU A 20 -31.08 -12.98 -2.59
C LEU A 20 -30.06 -14.12 -2.77
N VAL A 21 -30.53 -15.36 -2.91
CA VAL A 21 -29.66 -16.52 -3.12
C VAL A 21 -28.93 -16.41 -4.46
N LEU A 22 -29.62 -16.02 -5.54
CA LEU A 22 -29.00 -15.80 -6.85
C LEU A 22 -28.03 -14.60 -6.84
N ALA A 23 -28.39 -13.51 -6.15
CA ALA A 23 -27.51 -12.36 -5.96
C ALA A 23 -26.24 -12.74 -5.18
N SER A 24 -26.36 -13.64 -4.19
CA SER A 24 -25.21 -14.15 -3.43
C SER A 24 -24.23 -14.87 -4.37
N VAL A 25 -24.71 -15.78 -5.23
CA VAL A 25 -23.88 -16.47 -6.23
C VAL A 25 -23.23 -15.49 -7.20
N LEU A 26 -24.00 -14.55 -7.75
CA LEU A 26 -23.50 -13.53 -8.66
C LEU A 26 -22.37 -12.72 -8.01
N ASN A 27 -22.56 -12.33 -6.76
CA ASN A 27 -21.57 -11.56 -6.01
C ASN A 27 -20.28 -12.36 -5.78
N GLN A 28 -20.37 -13.66 -5.49
CA GLN A 28 -19.20 -14.54 -5.40
C GLN A 28 -18.46 -14.65 -6.74
N GLY A 29 -19.19 -14.72 -7.86
CA GLY A 29 -18.60 -14.69 -9.20
C GLY A 29 -17.89 -13.37 -9.51
N ILE A 30 -18.48 -12.23 -9.15
CA ILE A 30 -17.84 -10.90 -9.29
C ILE A 30 -16.57 -10.84 -8.46
N LEU A 31 -16.60 -11.33 -7.21
CA LEU A 31 -15.41 -11.37 -6.34
C LEU A 31 -14.30 -12.26 -6.89
N LEU A 32 -14.65 -13.37 -7.54
CA LEU A 32 -13.67 -14.24 -8.19
C LEU A 32 -12.93 -13.49 -9.30
N VAL A 33 -13.66 -12.82 -10.19
CA VAL A 33 -13.07 -12.00 -11.26
C VAL A 33 -12.27 -10.83 -10.67
N ALA A 34 -12.84 -10.16 -9.66
CA ALA A 34 -12.18 -9.08 -8.94
C ALA A 34 -10.83 -9.51 -8.35
N SER A 35 -10.72 -10.74 -7.83
CA SER A 35 -9.49 -11.25 -7.23
C SER A 35 -8.33 -11.36 -8.23
N VAL A 36 -8.64 -11.66 -9.49
CA VAL A 36 -7.66 -11.73 -10.59
C VAL A 36 -7.35 -10.33 -11.10
N VAL A 37 -8.39 -9.53 -11.32
CA VAL A 37 -8.25 -8.17 -11.89
C VAL A 37 -7.55 -7.23 -10.92
N ARG A 38 -7.73 -7.38 -9.61
CA ARG A 38 -7.06 -6.58 -8.57
C ARG A 38 -5.54 -6.77 -8.55
N LYS A 39 -5.05 -7.93 -8.99
CA LYS A 39 -3.62 -8.24 -9.13
C LYS A 39 -3.01 -7.67 -10.42
N SER A 40 -3.84 -7.18 -11.35
CA SER A 40 -3.36 -6.64 -12.62
C SER A 40 -2.78 -5.23 -12.41
N PRO A 41 -1.68 -4.88 -13.10
CA PRO A 41 -0.96 -3.64 -12.87
C PRO A 41 -1.70 -2.43 -13.44
N ILE A 42 -2.60 -2.67 -14.39
CA ILE A 42 -3.39 -1.63 -15.06
C ILE A 42 -4.17 -0.86 -14.00
N ARG A 43 -3.84 0.43 -13.82
CA ARG A 43 -4.47 1.31 -12.82
C ARG A 43 -6.00 1.16 -12.87
N PRO A 44 -6.69 0.89 -11.75
CA PRO A 44 -8.13 0.80 -11.74
C PRO A 44 -8.75 2.10 -12.22
N SER A 45 -9.65 2.02 -13.19
CA SER A 45 -10.66 3.06 -13.31
C SER A 45 -11.40 3.12 -11.97
N TRP A 46 -11.74 4.33 -11.53
CA TRP A 46 -12.48 4.50 -10.28
C TRP A 46 -13.73 3.60 -10.22
N PHE A 47 -14.41 3.44 -11.36
CA PHE A 47 -15.55 2.54 -11.51
C PHE A 47 -15.21 1.09 -11.18
N ARG A 48 -14.08 0.56 -11.66
CA ARG A 48 -13.62 -0.80 -11.32
C ARG A 48 -13.41 -0.96 -9.83
N GLN A 49 -12.80 0.03 -9.19
CA GLN A 49 -12.52 -0.01 -7.77
C GLN A 49 -13.79 0.04 -6.91
N PHE A 50 -14.74 0.87 -7.33
CA PHE A 50 -16.07 0.98 -6.73
C PHE A 50 -16.84 -0.34 -6.83
N LEU A 51 -16.81 -1.00 -8.00
CA LEU A 51 -17.46 -2.31 -8.17
C LEU A 51 -16.85 -3.39 -7.26
N ILE A 52 -15.52 -3.44 -7.15
CA ILE A 52 -14.85 -4.41 -6.26
C ILE A 52 -15.21 -4.13 -4.80
N TRP A 53 -15.19 -2.87 -4.38
CA TRP A 53 -15.58 -2.45 -3.03
C TRP A 53 -17.02 -2.82 -2.71
N LEU A 54 -17.95 -2.52 -3.63
CA LEU A 54 -19.37 -2.84 -3.48
C LEU A 54 -19.60 -4.35 -3.39
N ALA A 55 -18.95 -5.13 -4.26
CA ALA A 55 -19.05 -6.59 -4.22
C ALA A 55 -18.47 -7.19 -2.93
N TYR A 56 -17.38 -6.61 -2.42
CA TYR A 56 -16.80 -7.03 -1.15
C TYR A 56 -17.77 -6.80 0.01
N LEU A 57 -18.34 -5.60 0.13
CA LEU A 57 -19.33 -5.29 1.17
C LEU A 57 -20.62 -6.10 1.03
N GLY A 58 -21.09 -6.30 -0.20
CA GLY A 58 -22.29 -7.07 -0.50
C GLY A 58 -22.16 -8.57 -0.19
N SER A 59 -20.94 -9.11 -0.13
CA SER A 59 -20.72 -10.56 0.01
C SER A 59 -21.31 -11.15 1.28
N ASP A 60 -20.99 -10.54 2.43
CA ASP A 60 -21.49 -11.00 3.72
C ASP A 60 -22.93 -10.54 3.91
N ALA A 61 -23.24 -9.29 3.56
CA ALA A 61 -24.56 -8.70 3.76
C ALA A 61 -25.69 -9.47 3.04
N ILE A 62 -25.49 -9.83 1.77
CA ILE A 62 -26.49 -10.58 0.99
C ILE A 62 -26.66 -11.98 1.57
N ALA A 63 -25.58 -12.66 1.96
CA ALA A 63 -25.63 -14.00 2.53
C ALA A 63 -26.36 -14.03 3.89
N ILE A 64 -26.06 -13.08 4.77
CA ILE A 64 -26.70 -12.93 6.08
C ILE A 64 -28.19 -12.63 5.91
N TYR A 65 -28.54 -11.69 5.03
CA TYR A 65 -29.94 -11.33 4.79
C TYR A 65 -30.74 -12.48 4.16
N ALA A 66 -30.12 -13.27 3.29
CA ALA A 66 -30.72 -14.49 2.76
C ALA A 66 -30.98 -15.53 3.86
N LEU A 67 -30.01 -15.78 4.75
CA LEU A 67 -30.17 -16.69 5.89
C LEU A 67 -31.25 -16.21 6.87
N ALA A 68 -31.32 -14.90 7.15
CA ALA A 68 -32.36 -14.32 7.99
C ALA A 68 -33.76 -14.46 7.36
N THR A 69 -33.87 -14.23 6.06
CA THR A 69 -35.12 -14.42 5.31
C THR A 69 -35.56 -15.89 5.36
N LEU A 70 -34.63 -16.82 5.17
CA LEU A 70 -34.86 -18.26 5.26
C LEU A 70 -35.34 -18.66 6.66
N PHE A 71 -34.69 -18.17 7.71
CA PHE A 71 -35.10 -18.38 9.10
C PHE A 71 -36.54 -17.92 9.36
N ASN A 72 -36.89 -16.71 8.91
CA ASN A 72 -38.23 -16.15 9.09
C ASN A 72 -39.30 -16.97 8.35
N ARG A 73 -39.00 -17.46 7.15
CA ARG A 73 -39.91 -18.33 6.38
C ARG A 73 -40.16 -19.66 7.08
N GLN A 74 -39.08 -20.31 7.54
CA GLN A 74 -39.17 -21.56 8.29
C GLN A 74 -39.88 -21.37 9.64
N LYS A 75 -39.77 -20.19 10.26
CA LYS A 75 -40.55 -19.85 11.46
C LYS A 75 -42.05 -19.82 11.17
N LYS A 76 -42.48 -19.22 10.06
CA LYS A 76 -43.90 -19.01 9.70
C LYS A 76 -44.61 -20.25 9.13
N HIS A 77 -43.93 -21.07 8.33
CA HIS A 77 -44.56 -22.18 7.61
C HIS A 77 -43.99 -23.54 8.03
N SER A 78 -44.81 -24.35 8.69
CA SER A 78 -44.48 -25.72 9.09
C SER A 78 -44.56 -26.67 7.87
N GLY A 79 -43.44 -26.94 7.20
CA GLY A 79 -43.32 -28.13 6.32
C GLY A 79 -43.52 -27.95 4.81
N HIS A 80 -43.35 -26.75 4.23
CA HIS A 80 -43.40 -26.55 2.76
C HIS A 80 -42.07 -26.13 2.11
N GLY A 81 -40.99 -25.92 2.89
CA GLY A 81 -39.71 -25.40 2.40
C GLY A 81 -38.54 -26.39 2.44
N VAL A 82 -38.76 -27.69 2.22
CA VAL A 82 -37.71 -28.72 2.36
C VAL A 82 -36.52 -28.49 1.40
N LEU A 83 -36.78 -27.91 0.22
CA LEU A 83 -35.72 -27.61 -0.75
C LEU A 83 -34.84 -26.42 -0.33
N GLU A 84 -35.41 -25.47 0.42
CA GLU A 84 -34.66 -24.30 0.92
C GLU A 84 -33.59 -24.70 1.96
N VAL A 85 -33.68 -25.91 2.53
CA VAL A 85 -32.67 -26.49 3.43
C VAL A 85 -31.31 -26.63 2.75
N LEU A 86 -31.28 -26.87 1.45
CA LEU A 86 -30.03 -26.92 0.68
C LEU A 86 -29.39 -25.54 0.52
N TRP A 87 -30.16 -24.45 0.67
CA TRP A 87 -29.65 -23.10 0.48
C TRP A 87 -28.85 -22.63 1.70
N ALA A 88 -29.22 -23.05 2.91
CA ALA A 88 -28.49 -22.70 4.15
C ALA A 88 -27.00 -23.10 4.13
N PRO A 89 -26.62 -24.37 3.86
CA PRO A 89 -25.22 -24.76 3.69
C PRO A 89 -24.46 -23.92 2.66
N VAL A 90 -25.09 -23.65 1.51
CA VAL A 90 -24.43 -22.90 0.43
C VAL A 90 -24.22 -21.44 0.81
N LEU A 91 -25.19 -20.83 1.50
CA LEU A 91 -25.04 -19.47 2.04
C LEU A 91 -23.92 -19.39 3.09
N LEU A 92 -23.73 -20.44 3.93
CA LEU A 92 -22.57 -20.52 4.82
C LEU A 92 -21.24 -20.63 4.04
N ILE A 93 -21.21 -21.41 2.95
CA ILE A 93 -20.04 -21.46 2.05
C ILE A 93 -19.73 -20.07 1.49
N HIS A 94 -20.75 -19.32 1.04
CA HIS A 94 -20.60 -17.96 0.52
C HIS A 94 -20.12 -16.96 1.58
N LEU A 95 -20.58 -17.09 2.84
CA LEU A 95 -20.10 -16.28 3.97
C LEU A 95 -18.60 -16.50 4.26
N GLY A 96 -18.09 -17.70 3.91
CA GLY A 96 -16.66 -17.99 3.91
C GLY A 96 -15.84 -17.17 2.90
N GLY A 97 -16.49 -16.50 1.94
CA GLY A 97 -15.87 -15.62 0.94
C GLY A 97 -14.93 -16.30 -0.05
N GLN A 98 -14.49 -15.55 -1.05
CA GLN A 98 -13.52 -16.02 -2.05
C GLN A 98 -12.09 -16.08 -1.48
N ASP A 99 -11.28 -17.01 -1.97
CA ASP A 99 -9.92 -17.21 -1.45
C ASP A 99 -8.94 -16.11 -1.87
N GLY A 100 -9.19 -15.50 -3.04
CA GLY A 100 -8.34 -14.45 -3.59
C GLY A 100 -8.57 -13.06 -2.99
N ILE A 101 -9.59 -12.88 -2.14
CA ILE A 101 -9.88 -11.64 -1.42
C ILE A 101 -10.42 -11.99 -0.02
N SER A 102 -9.55 -11.96 1.00
CA SER A 102 -9.98 -12.02 2.40
C SER A 102 -10.33 -10.62 2.93
N ALA A 103 -9.49 -9.63 2.59
CA ALA A 103 -9.60 -8.24 3.02
C ALA A 103 -9.61 -7.30 1.81
N TYR A 104 -10.44 -6.25 1.85
CA TYR A 104 -10.38 -5.18 0.87
C TYR A 104 -9.33 -4.15 1.29
N ASN A 105 -9.34 -3.74 2.55
CA ASN A 105 -8.33 -2.86 3.16
C ASN A 105 -7.58 -3.60 4.27
N ILE A 106 -6.37 -3.16 4.61
CA ILE A 106 -5.58 -3.81 5.66
C ILE A 106 -6.27 -3.73 7.03
N GLU A 107 -7.04 -2.66 7.27
CA GLU A 107 -7.84 -2.45 8.46
C GLU A 107 -8.91 -3.54 8.67
N ASP A 108 -9.38 -4.17 7.60
CA ASP A 108 -10.37 -5.25 7.69
C ASP A 108 -9.81 -6.47 8.44
N ASN A 109 -8.48 -6.66 8.43
CA ASN A 109 -7.82 -7.75 9.16
C ASN A 109 -8.00 -7.63 10.67
N GLU A 110 -8.10 -6.41 11.21
CA GLU A 110 -8.30 -6.17 12.64
C GLU A 110 -9.75 -6.40 13.07
N LEU A 111 -10.69 -6.45 12.13
CA LEU A 111 -12.12 -6.69 12.38
C LEU A 111 -12.50 -8.18 12.44
N TRP A 112 -11.51 -9.08 12.49
CA TRP A 112 -11.72 -10.53 12.44
C TRP A 112 -12.66 -11.06 13.54
N THR A 113 -12.68 -10.46 14.73
CA THR A 113 -13.58 -10.85 15.83
C THR A 113 -15.05 -10.58 15.51
N ARG A 114 -15.35 -9.50 14.78
CA ARG A 114 -16.71 -9.18 14.30
C ARG A 114 -17.17 -10.22 13.27
N HIS A 115 -16.28 -10.59 12.35
CA HIS A 115 -16.55 -11.67 11.40
C HIS A 115 -16.73 -13.02 12.09
N LEU A 116 -15.95 -13.32 13.14
CA LEU A 116 -16.12 -14.55 13.92
C LEU A 116 -17.49 -14.61 14.59
N LEU A 117 -17.90 -13.54 15.29
CA LEU A 117 -19.22 -13.45 15.91
C LEU A 117 -20.34 -13.61 14.87
N THR A 118 -20.17 -12.98 13.71
CA THR A 118 -21.10 -13.11 12.58
C THR A 118 -21.20 -14.57 12.15
N SER A 119 -20.08 -15.24 11.88
CA SER A 119 -20.08 -16.66 11.49
C SER A 119 -20.76 -17.56 12.53
N VAL A 120 -20.49 -17.37 13.83
CA VAL A 120 -21.17 -18.12 14.90
C VAL A 120 -22.69 -17.91 14.84
N SER A 121 -23.14 -16.65 14.77
CA SER A 121 -24.57 -16.34 14.69
C SER A 121 -25.25 -16.97 13.48
N GLN A 122 -24.60 -16.93 12.31
CA GLN A 122 -25.15 -17.48 11.07
C GLN A 122 -25.16 -19.00 11.07
N VAL A 123 -24.16 -19.65 11.67
CA VAL A 123 -24.17 -21.10 11.90
C VAL A 123 -25.34 -21.49 12.80
N THR A 124 -25.60 -20.75 13.90
CA THR A 124 -26.76 -21.01 14.77
C THR A 124 -28.08 -20.91 13.99
N VAL A 125 -28.24 -19.87 13.17
CA VAL A 125 -29.42 -19.70 12.30
C VAL A 125 -29.56 -20.86 11.32
N ALA A 126 -28.47 -21.26 10.66
CA ALA A 126 -28.46 -22.36 9.71
C ALA A 126 -28.78 -23.71 10.38
N VAL A 127 -28.26 -23.95 11.60
CA VAL A 127 -28.57 -25.16 12.40
C VAL A 127 -30.04 -25.19 12.77
N TYR A 128 -30.62 -24.06 13.19
CA TYR A 128 -32.06 -23.99 13.47
C TYR A 128 -32.89 -24.35 12.23
N VAL A 129 -32.60 -23.74 11.09
CA VAL A 129 -33.28 -24.00 9.82
C VAL A 129 -33.17 -25.48 9.44
N PHE A 130 -31.98 -26.05 9.59
CA PHE A 130 -31.69 -27.44 9.29
C PHE A 130 -32.45 -28.40 10.20
N CYS A 131 -32.38 -28.22 11.53
CA CYS A 131 -33.08 -29.05 12.51
C CYS A 131 -34.60 -28.95 12.37
N LYS A 132 -35.14 -27.76 12.11
CA LYS A 132 -36.59 -27.57 11.95
C LYS A 132 -37.13 -28.29 10.71
N SER A 133 -36.31 -28.42 9.67
CA SER A 133 -36.70 -29.06 8.41
C SER A 133 -36.42 -30.57 8.38
N TRP A 134 -35.84 -31.11 9.46
CA TRP A 134 -35.52 -32.52 9.64
C TRP A 134 -36.76 -33.47 9.66
N PRO A 135 -37.92 -33.09 10.23
CA PRO A 135 -39.10 -33.97 10.24
C PRO A 135 -39.84 -33.92 8.89
N GLY A 136 -39.75 -35.00 8.10
CA GLY A 136 -40.67 -35.25 6.97
C GLY A 136 -40.16 -35.01 5.54
N GLY A 137 -38.85 -34.81 5.33
CA GLY A 137 -38.26 -34.60 4.00
C GLY A 137 -37.79 -35.87 3.27
N ASP A 138 -37.53 -35.77 1.96
CA ASP A 138 -36.89 -36.83 1.16
C ASP A 138 -35.50 -37.17 1.73
N LYS A 139 -35.25 -38.46 2.01
CA LYS A 139 -33.98 -38.95 2.58
C LYS A 139 -32.77 -38.56 1.71
N ARG A 140 -32.94 -38.51 0.38
CA ARG A 140 -31.86 -38.14 -0.55
C ARG A 140 -31.52 -36.66 -0.46
N LEU A 141 -32.54 -35.82 -0.32
CA LEU A 141 -32.39 -34.39 -0.15
C LEU A 141 -31.72 -34.05 1.19
N LEU A 142 -32.11 -34.77 2.25
CA LEU A 142 -31.49 -34.65 3.56
C LEU A 142 -30.00 -35.06 3.53
N GLN A 143 -29.68 -36.16 2.84
CA GLN A 143 -28.27 -36.58 2.64
C GLN A 143 -27.48 -35.50 1.91
N ALA A 144 -27.99 -34.95 0.81
CA ALA A 144 -27.34 -33.86 0.09
C ALA A 144 -27.12 -32.62 0.99
N ALA A 145 -28.09 -32.29 1.83
CA ALA A 145 -27.99 -31.18 2.77
C ALA A 145 -26.89 -31.43 3.83
N ILE A 146 -26.85 -32.62 4.45
CA ILE A 146 -25.81 -33.00 5.42
C ILE A 146 -24.42 -32.91 4.80
N LEU A 147 -24.26 -33.43 3.57
CA LEU A 147 -22.99 -33.42 2.86
C LEU A 147 -22.47 -31.99 2.65
N LEU A 148 -23.33 -31.02 2.37
CA LEU A 148 -22.93 -29.63 2.20
C LEU A 148 -22.81 -28.86 3.52
N PHE A 149 -23.57 -29.25 4.55
CA PHE A 149 -23.65 -28.53 5.81
C PHE A 149 -22.33 -28.57 6.60
N ILE A 150 -21.69 -29.74 6.67
CA ILE A 150 -20.42 -29.89 7.40
C ILE A 150 -19.31 -29.01 6.78
N PRO A 151 -18.99 -29.11 5.47
CA PRO A 151 -18.03 -28.20 4.83
C PRO A 151 -18.45 -26.74 4.90
N GLY A 152 -19.76 -26.45 4.83
CA GLY A 152 -20.29 -25.08 4.93
C GLY A 152 -19.97 -24.42 6.26
N ILE A 153 -20.12 -25.13 7.38
CA ILE A 153 -19.70 -24.65 8.71
C ILE A 153 -18.20 -24.36 8.71
N PHE A 154 -17.35 -25.28 8.24
CA PHE A 154 -15.91 -25.04 8.24
C PHE A 154 -15.52 -23.85 7.34
N LYS A 155 -16.14 -23.73 6.15
CA LYS A 155 -15.90 -22.63 5.20
C LYS A 155 -16.23 -21.26 5.79
N CYS A 156 -17.35 -21.12 6.53
CA CYS A 156 -17.72 -19.82 7.09
C CYS A 156 -16.74 -19.30 8.14
N PHE A 157 -15.93 -20.17 8.76
CA PHE A 157 -14.85 -19.77 9.68
C PHE A 157 -13.51 -19.48 8.98
N GLN A 158 -13.36 -19.85 7.71
CA GLN A 158 -12.09 -19.61 6.99
C GLN A 158 -11.77 -18.12 6.84
N LYS A 159 -12.77 -17.28 6.53
CA LYS A 159 -12.57 -15.83 6.40
C LYS A 159 -12.14 -15.18 7.71
N PRO A 160 -12.85 -15.32 8.85
CA PRO A 160 -12.39 -14.80 10.14
C PRO A 160 -10.98 -15.25 10.51
N TRP A 161 -10.65 -16.51 10.24
CA TRP A 161 -9.32 -17.04 10.55
C TRP A 161 -8.22 -16.47 9.65
N ALA A 162 -8.50 -16.32 8.35
CA ALA A 162 -7.57 -15.65 7.42
C ALA A 162 -7.26 -14.23 7.88
N LEU A 163 -8.30 -13.46 8.24
CA LEU A 163 -8.17 -12.10 8.77
C LEU A 163 -7.35 -12.09 10.07
N SER A 164 -7.67 -12.98 11.02
CA SER A 164 -6.93 -13.12 12.28
C SER A 164 -5.45 -13.39 12.05
N ARG A 165 -5.09 -14.30 11.12
CA ARG A 165 -3.67 -14.59 10.81
C ARG A 165 -2.97 -13.47 10.04
N ALA A 166 -3.73 -12.60 9.37
CA ALA A 166 -3.21 -11.41 8.68
C ALA A 166 -3.21 -10.15 9.56
N SER A 167 -3.85 -10.20 10.74
CA SER A 167 -3.83 -9.11 11.72
C SER A 167 -2.42 -8.79 12.20
N ILE A 168 -2.19 -7.52 12.52
CA ILE A 168 -0.92 -7.00 13.04
C ILE A 168 -0.52 -7.78 14.29
N ASN A 169 -1.45 -8.00 15.23
CA ASN A 169 -1.18 -8.75 16.45
C ASN A 169 -0.69 -10.17 16.16
N SER A 170 -1.32 -10.88 15.21
CA SER A 170 -0.88 -12.23 14.84
C SER A 170 0.45 -12.23 14.09
N LEU A 171 0.73 -11.21 13.28
CA LEU A 171 2.01 -11.05 12.60
C LEU A 171 3.14 -10.86 13.62
N VAL A 172 2.91 -10.02 14.62
CA VAL A 172 3.85 -9.75 15.71
C VAL A 172 4.04 -10.98 16.60
N SER A 173 2.96 -11.67 16.98
CA SER A 173 3.01 -12.83 17.88
C SER A 173 3.58 -14.09 17.25
N SER A 174 3.56 -14.20 15.92
CA SER A 174 4.16 -15.34 15.18
C SER A 174 5.69 -15.29 15.11
N ASN A 175 6.30 -14.24 15.67
CA ASN A 175 7.74 -14.12 15.75
C ASN A 175 8.30 -15.06 16.84
N GLU A 176 9.49 -15.60 16.58
CA GLU A 176 10.36 -16.07 17.66
C GLU A 176 10.47 -14.97 18.72
N PRO A 177 10.52 -15.32 20.03
CA PRO A 177 10.74 -14.33 21.06
C PRO A 177 11.99 -13.55 20.67
N ILE A 178 11.85 -12.23 20.55
CA ILE A 178 13.00 -11.33 20.47
C ILE A 178 13.85 -11.71 21.66
N LEU A 179 14.96 -12.40 21.43
CA LEU A 179 15.91 -12.70 22.47
C LEU A 179 16.36 -11.33 22.95
N ARG A 180 15.78 -10.88 24.07
CA ARG A 180 16.33 -9.73 24.78
C ARG A 180 17.73 -10.19 25.15
N SER A 181 18.74 -9.66 24.46
CA SER A 181 20.12 -9.69 24.94
C SER A 181 20.20 -8.74 26.14
N ILE A 182 19.49 -9.07 27.20
CA ILE A 182 19.84 -8.66 28.55
C ILE A 182 20.69 -9.85 29.02
N ASP A 183 21.92 -9.57 29.40
CA ASP A 183 22.97 -10.51 29.82
C ASP A 183 24.01 -10.90 28.75
N THR A 184 24.71 -9.89 28.22
CA THR A 184 26.16 -10.02 28.02
C THR A 184 26.87 -8.84 28.69
N PRO A 185 27.56 -9.04 29.83
CA PRO A 185 28.55 -8.07 30.27
C PRO A 185 29.76 -8.15 29.32
N GLU A 186 30.30 -6.99 28.96
CA GLU A 186 31.58 -6.76 28.24
C GLU A 186 31.57 -6.70 26.70
N LEU A 187 31.16 -5.55 26.15
CA LEU A 187 32.04 -4.62 25.43
C LEU A 187 31.26 -3.32 25.13
N LYS A 188 31.86 -2.15 25.43
CA LYS A 188 31.28 -0.81 25.21
C LYS A 188 31.32 -0.40 23.72
N ILE A 189 30.67 -1.13 22.84
CA ILE A 189 30.48 -0.68 21.44
C ILE A 189 28.98 -0.42 21.24
N ASP A 190 28.63 0.77 20.73
CA ASP A 190 27.24 1.06 20.34
C ASP A 190 26.80 -0.01 19.32
N PRO A 191 25.65 -0.69 19.51
CA PRO A 191 25.17 -1.73 18.58
C PRO A 191 25.14 -1.30 17.10
N LEU A 192 25.02 0.01 16.83
CA LEU A 192 25.08 0.56 15.49
C LEU A 192 26.51 0.73 14.95
N GLU A 193 27.49 0.98 15.83
CA GLU A 193 28.90 1.09 15.48
C GLU A 193 29.47 -0.28 15.10
N ASP A 194 29.18 -1.31 15.91
CA ASP A 194 29.50 -2.72 15.58
C ASP A 194 28.90 -3.15 14.24
N PHE A 195 27.65 -2.75 13.96
CA PHE A 195 26.98 -3.01 12.68
C PHE A 195 27.73 -2.38 11.50
N ILE A 196 28.16 -1.12 11.61
CA ILE A 196 28.87 -0.42 10.54
C ILE A 196 30.25 -1.03 10.30
N GLU A 197 30.99 -1.33 11.37
CA GLU A 197 32.32 -1.94 11.28
C GLU A 197 32.27 -3.32 10.61
N LYS A 198 31.39 -4.21 11.07
CA LYS A 198 31.18 -5.54 10.47
C LYS A 198 30.71 -5.45 9.01
N THR A 199 29.86 -4.49 8.67
CA THR A 199 29.39 -4.29 7.29
C THR A 199 30.54 -3.92 6.36
N LYS A 200 31.46 -3.05 6.79
CA LYS A 200 32.65 -2.72 6.00
C LYS A 200 33.58 -3.90 5.85
N ALA A 201 33.84 -4.64 6.93
CA ALA A 201 34.64 -5.85 6.90
C ALA A 201 34.08 -6.85 5.88
N ALA A 202 32.76 -7.08 5.90
CA ALA A 202 32.07 -7.94 4.95
C ALA A 202 32.10 -7.42 3.50
N SER A 203 32.08 -6.09 3.30
CA SER A 203 32.18 -5.49 1.96
C SER A 203 33.60 -5.57 1.37
N SER A 204 34.62 -5.71 2.22
CA SER A 204 36.03 -5.87 1.82
C SER A 204 36.47 -7.31 1.58
N ALA A 205 35.75 -8.30 2.12
CA ALA A 205 35.96 -9.71 1.84
C ALA A 205 35.31 -10.07 0.50
N GLY A 206 36.09 -10.54 -0.47
CA GLY A 206 35.60 -10.83 -1.83
C GLY A 206 34.51 -11.91 -1.89
N PRO A 207 33.89 -12.14 -3.07
CA PRO A 207 32.66 -12.93 -3.23
C PRO A 207 32.77 -14.45 -2.95
N ASN A 208 33.96 -14.95 -2.56
CA ASN A 208 34.30 -16.36 -2.73
C ASN A 208 34.05 -17.27 -1.51
N ASP A 209 33.70 -16.75 -0.32
CA ASP A 209 33.66 -17.58 0.90
C ASP A 209 32.30 -17.71 1.59
N THR A 210 31.18 -17.33 0.96
CA THR A 210 29.86 -17.73 1.46
C THR A 210 28.94 -18.22 0.35
N PRO A 211 28.37 -19.44 0.45
CA PRO A 211 27.27 -19.84 -0.42
C PRO A 211 26.06 -18.99 -0.04
N VAL A 212 25.87 -17.86 -0.73
CA VAL A 212 24.74 -16.95 -0.53
C VAL A 212 23.49 -17.64 -1.06
N THR A 213 22.94 -18.56 -0.28
CA THR A 213 21.50 -18.80 -0.34
C THR A 213 20.87 -17.48 0.10
N PRO A 214 20.06 -16.80 -0.74
CA PRO A 214 19.40 -15.56 -0.34
C PRO A 214 18.62 -15.89 0.92
N ALA A 215 19.03 -15.35 2.06
CA ALA A 215 18.32 -15.60 3.30
C ALA A 215 16.87 -15.16 3.07
N ASP A 216 15.93 -16.11 3.13
CA ASP A 216 14.52 -15.90 2.83
C ASP A 216 13.87 -15.16 4.00
N PHE A 217 14.30 -13.92 4.21
CA PHE A 217 13.78 -13.06 5.26
C PHE A 217 12.42 -12.57 4.82
N SER A 218 11.41 -12.97 5.59
CA SER A 218 10.03 -12.73 5.22
C SER A 218 9.67 -11.24 5.34
N PRO A 219 9.19 -10.60 4.25
CA PRO A 219 8.97 -9.15 4.21
C PRO A 219 7.92 -8.63 5.21
N TYR A 220 7.07 -9.50 5.76
CA TYR A 220 5.94 -9.07 6.60
C TYR A 220 6.36 -8.38 7.91
N LYS A 221 7.57 -8.65 8.43
CA LYS A 221 8.11 -8.01 9.64
C LYS A 221 8.20 -6.48 9.52
N LEU A 222 8.27 -5.98 8.29
CA LEU A 222 8.43 -4.57 7.98
C LEU A 222 7.15 -3.75 8.08
N PHE A 223 6.00 -4.39 7.87
CA PHE A 223 4.72 -3.69 7.73
C PHE A 223 4.07 -3.35 9.08
N VAL A 224 4.65 -3.83 10.17
CA VAL A 224 4.20 -3.62 11.56
C VAL A 224 5.09 -2.64 12.32
N ASP A 225 5.98 -1.91 11.61
CA ASP A 225 6.92 -0.93 12.19
C ASP A 225 7.75 -1.50 13.36
N LEU A 226 8.05 -2.80 13.34
CA LEU A 226 8.86 -3.45 14.37
C LEU A 226 10.33 -3.01 14.27
N PRO A 227 11.07 -3.00 15.40
CA PRO A 227 12.51 -2.78 15.40
C PRO A 227 13.22 -3.72 14.42
N SER A 228 14.26 -3.18 13.80
CA SER A 228 15.13 -3.91 12.87
C SER A 228 15.57 -5.25 13.48
N PRO A 229 15.73 -6.33 12.69
CA PRO A 229 16.23 -7.61 13.21
C PRO A 229 17.63 -7.45 13.83
N SER A 230 18.14 -8.52 14.45
CA SER A 230 19.47 -8.53 15.07
C SER A 230 20.53 -7.90 14.14
N PRO A 231 21.54 -7.20 14.66
CA PRO A 231 22.59 -6.60 13.83
C PRO A 231 23.20 -7.58 12.81
N ASP A 232 23.38 -8.84 13.20
CA ASP A 232 23.92 -9.90 12.34
C ASP A 232 22.95 -10.28 11.19
N ASP A 233 21.63 -10.31 11.43
CA ASP A 233 20.64 -10.51 10.37
C ASP A 233 20.64 -9.35 9.37
N ARG A 234 20.78 -8.11 9.87
CA ARG A 234 20.87 -6.92 9.01
C ARG A 234 22.08 -6.98 8.09
N ILE A 235 23.24 -7.39 8.61
CA ILE A 235 24.46 -7.56 7.82
C ILE A 235 24.25 -8.66 6.77
N ARG A 236 23.67 -9.80 7.17
CA ARG A 236 23.40 -10.91 6.24
C ARG A 236 22.48 -10.50 5.09
N MET A 237 21.42 -9.73 5.38
CA MET A 237 20.52 -9.18 4.37
C MET A 237 21.27 -8.25 3.41
N LEU A 238 22.04 -7.31 3.96
CA LEU A 238 22.83 -6.35 3.18
C LEU A 238 23.81 -7.05 2.25
N VAL A 239 24.63 -7.97 2.75
CA VAL A 239 25.63 -8.70 1.95
C VAL A 239 24.96 -9.54 0.86
N SER A 240 23.87 -10.22 1.21
CA SER A 240 23.15 -11.07 0.24
C SER A 240 22.50 -10.25 -0.86
N PHE A 241 21.92 -9.09 -0.52
CA PHE A 241 21.20 -8.24 -1.47
C PHE A 241 22.14 -7.36 -2.30
N SER A 242 23.25 -6.88 -1.72
CA SER A 242 24.24 -6.07 -2.42
C SER A 242 24.97 -6.86 -3.52
N ALA A 243 25.11 -8.17 -3.36
CA ALA A 243 25.69 -9.09 -4.35
C ALA A 243 24.80 -9.33 -5.58
N LEU A 244 23.51 -8.95 -5.53
CA LEU A 244 22.59 -9.14 -6.66
C LEU A 244 22.86 -8.12 -7.77
N ASP A 245 22.66 -8.56 -9.02
CA ASP A 245 22.62 -7.67 -10.18
C ASP A 245 21.34 -6.81 -10.18
N ASP A 246 21.33 -5.73 -10.97
CA ASP A 246 20.23 -4.76 -10.95
C ASP A 246 18.88 -5.41 -11.34
N ILE A 247 18.90 -6.38 -12.27
CA ILE A 247 17.73 -7.08 -12.80
C ILE A 247 17.16 -8.04 -11.75
N TYR A 248 18.00 -8.89 -11.17
CA TYR A 248 17.58 -9.83 -10.15
C TYR A 248 17.15 -9.10 -8.87
N ALA A 249 17.83 -8.02 -8.48
CA ALA A 249 17.41 -7.19 -7.36
C ALA A 249 16.00 -6.63 -7.57
N HIS A 250 15.70 -6.04 -8.73
CA HIS A 250 14.36 -5.52 -9.04
C HIS A 250 13.28 -6.62 -9.03
N ASN A 251 13.58 -7.77 -9.66
CA ASN A 251 12.67 -8.92 -9.69
C ASN A 251 12.42 -9.49 -8.28
N LYS A 252 13.44 -9.51 -7.42
CA LYS A 252 13.33 -9.97 -6.03
C LYS A 252 12.44 -9.05 -5.20
N LEU A 253 12.61 -7.73 -5.34
CA LEU A 253 11.75 -6.73 -4.70
C LEU A 253 10.28 -6.90 -5.12
N GLN A 254 10.02 -7.06 -6.42
CA GLN A 254 8.68 -7.31 -6.94
C GLN A 254 8.07 -8.60 -6.37
N PHE A 255 8.86 -9.67 -6.29
CA PHE A 255 8.44 -10.94 -5.71
C PHE A 255 8.07 -10.81 -4.24
N TRP A 256 8.86 -10.09 -3.44
CA TRP A 256 8.57 -9.84 -2.02
C TRP A 256 7.33 -8.99 -1.78
N LEU A 257 7.11 -7.93 -2.58
CA LEU A 257 5.88 -7.13 -2.51
C LEU A 257 4.64 -7.97 -2.86
N ARG A 258 4.75 -8.84 -3.87
CA ARG A 258 3.68 -9.77 -4.24
C ARG A 258 3.38 -10.77 -3.12
N GLN A 259 4.41 -11.40 -2.54
CA GLN A 259 4.23 -12.30 -1.40
C GLN A 259 3.55 -11.61 -0.23
N THR A 260 3.91 -10.36 0.04
CA THR A 260 3.28 -9.58 1.10
C THR A 260 1.80 -9.32 0.81
N PHE A 261 1.47 -8.95 -0.43
CA PHE A 261 0.08 -8.76 -0.84
C PHE A 261 -0.75 -10.03 -0.59
N GLU A 262 -0.27 -11.18 -1.04
CA GLU A 262 -0.96 -12.45 -0.84
C GLU A 262 -1.10 -12.80 0.65
N LEU A 263 -0.09 -12.47 1.46
CA LEU A 263 -0.09 -12.69 2.89
C LEU A 263 -1.09 -11.82 3.66
N LEU A 264 -1.33 -10.58 3.21
CA LEU A 264 -2.17 -9.59 3.90
C LEU A 264 -3.62 -9.54 3.38
N TYR A 265 -3.86 -9.81 2.09
CA TYR A 265 -5.15 -9.59 1.43
C TYR A 265 -5.81 -10.86 0.89
N THR A 266 -5.13 -12.01 0.95
CA THR A 266 -5.69 -13.28 0.48
C THR A 266 -5.61 -14.35 1.55
N LYS A 267 -6.28 -15.48 1.32
CA LYS A 267 -6.24 -16.62 2.24
C LYS A 267 -4.94 -17.45 2.11
N GLU A 268 -3.89 -16.95 1.45
CA GLU A 268 -2.68 -17.74 1.14
C GLU A 268 -2.05 -18.42 2.37
N LYS A 269 -2.00 -17.72 3.52
CA LYS A 269 -1.47 -18.25 4.79
C LYS A 269 -2.16 -19.55 5.24
N MET A 270 -3.41 -19.75 4.85
CA MET A 270 -4.17 -20.98 5.15
C MET A 270 -3.73 -22.19 4.32
N TYR A 271 -2.91 -21.99 3.28
CA TYR A 271 -2.66 -23.00 2.26
C TYR A 271 -1.17 -23.17 1.91
N ARG A 272 -0.24 -22.85 2.81
CA ARG A 272 1.21 -23.03 2.55
C ARG A 272 1.54 -24.51 2.41
N LEU A 273 1.44 -25.03 1.17
CA LEU A 273 1.56 -26.44 0.79
C LEU A 273 2.86 -27.10 1.28
N SER A 274 3.97 -26.36 1.28
CA SER A 274 5.27 -26.77 1.84
C SER A 274 5.16 -27.21 3.31
N SER A 275 4.36 -26.51 4.12
CA SER A 275 4.16 -26.85 5.55
C SER A 275 3.18 -28.00 5.79
N VAL A 276 2.33 -28.32 4.80
CA VAL A 276 1.33 -29.40 4.87
C VAL A 276 1.94 -30.75 4.48
N LEU A 277 2.81 -30.75 3.47
CA LEU A 277 3.49 -31.96 2.95
C LEU A 277 4.74 -32.35 3.75
N SER A 278 5.24 -31.50 4.65
CA SER A 278 6.34 -31.87 5.55
C SER A 278 5.85 -32.90 6.57
N LEU A 279 6.02 -34.19 6.26
CA LEU A 279 5.75 -35.32 7.16
C LEU A 279 6.82 -35.52 8.23
N SER A 280 7.99 -34.87 8.10
CA SER A 280 9.09 -34.98 9.06
C SER A 280 8.88 -34.03 10.23
N GLY A 281 8.42 -34.58 11.36
CA GLY A 281 8.21 -33.87 12.62
C GLY A 281 9.18 -34.37 13.68
N ARG A 282 10.42 -33.87 13.68
CA ARG A 282 11.36 -34.15 14.79
C ARG A 282 11.72 -32.97 15.69
N ASP A 283 11.45 -31.72 15.30
CA ASP A 283 11.60 -30.56 16.19
C ASP A 283 10.61 -29.46 15.79
N LYS A 284 9.39 -29.51 16.32
CA LYS A 284 8.39 -28.43 16.14
C LYS A 284 7.72 -28.14 17.47
N SER A 285 7.56 -26.85 17.78
CA SER A 285 6.82 -26.37 18.97
C SER A 285 5.37 -26.88 18.95
N ASP A 286 4.72 -26.98 20.11
CA ASP A 286 3.33 -27.45 20.20
C ASP A 286 2.35 -26.55 19.43
N ASN A 287 2.64 -25.24 19.35
CA ASN A 287 1.91 -24.30 18.50
C ASN A 287 2.03 -24.66 17.00
N ASP A 288 3.20 -25.13 16.56
CA ASP A 288 3.43 -25.52 15.16
C ASP A 288 2.72 -26.83 14.82
N LYS A 289 2.63 -27.76 15.77
CA LYS A 289 1.87 -29.01 15.61
C LYS A 289 0.38 -28.71 15.46
N ALA A 290 -0.18 -27.86 16.33
CA ALA A 290 -1.56 -27.41 16.25
C ALA A 290 -1.84 -26.72 14.90
N LEU A 291 -0.96 -25.79 14.50
CA LEU A 291 -1.06 -25.11 13.20
C LEU A 291 -1.03 -26.09 12.03
N SER A 292 -0.12 -27.07 12.04
CA SER A 292 -0.03 -28.09 10.99
C SER A 292 -1.30 -28.95 10.90
N PHE A 293 -1.85 -29.36 12.05
CA PHE A 293 -3.11 -30.10 12.12
C PHE A 293 -4.27 -29.31 11.51
N PHE A 294 -4.40 -28.05 11.89
CA PHE A 294 -5.39 -27.12 11.38
C PHE A 294 -5.28 -26.87 9.86
N LEU A 295 -4.05 -26.73 9.33
CA LEU A 295 -3.81 -26.61 7.90
C LEU A 295 -4.20 -27.88 7.13
N ARG A 296 -4.00 -29.08 7.72
CA ARG A 296 -4.45 -30.36 7.13
C ARG A 296 -5.97 -30.46 7.08
N ILE A 297 -6.67 -30.05 8.14
CA ILE A 297 -8.14 -29.97 8.15
C ILE A 297 -8.63 -29.02 7.05
N ASN A 298 -8.03 -27.83 6.91
CA ASN A 298 -8.41 -26.88 5.87
C ASN A 298 -8.22 -27.46 4.45
N LEU A 299 -7.13 -28.21 4.22
CA LEU A 299 -6.91 -28.90 2.95
C LEU A 299 -7.99 -29.96 2.71
N LEU A 300 -8.32 -30.78 3.72
CA LEU A 300 -9.38 -31.78 3.62
C LEU A 300 -10.74 -31.15 3.32
N VAL A 301 -11.13 -30.09 4.05
CA VAL A 301 -12.37 -29.35 3.82
C VAL A 301 -12.44 -28.83 2.38
N ARG A 302 -11.32 -28.41 1.80
CA ARG A 302 -11.26 -27.92 0.41
C ARG A 302 -11.45 -29.03 -0.62
N LEU A 303 -10.80 -30.19 -0.42
CA LEU A 303 -11.01 -31.36 -1.27
C LEU A 303 -12.47 -31.82 -1.21
N LEU A 304 -13.04 -31.86 0.00
CA LEU A 304 -14.45 -32.18 0.21
C LEU A 304 -15.37 -31.13 -0.45
N ALA A 305 -15.13 -29.84 -0.26
CA ALA A 305 -15.92 -28.76 -0.86
C ALA A 305 -15.89 -28.78 -2.40
N MET A 306 -14.89 -29.38 -3.02
CA MET A 306 -14.87 -29.58 -4.48
C MET A 306 -15.79 -30.72 -4.92
N TYR A 307 -15.71 -31.89 -4.25
CA TYR A 307 -16.45 -33.08 -4.70
C TYR A 307 -17.92 -33.11 -4.21
N LEU A 308 -18.19 -32.57 -3.03
CA LEU A 308 -19.51 -32.69 -2.38
C LEU A 308 -20.63 -31.92 -3.10
N PRO A 309 -20.41 -30.75 -3.74
CA PRO A 309 -21.41 -30.13 -4.61
C PRO A 309 -21.84 -31.04 -5.78
N PHE A 310 -20.91 -31.75 -6.42
CA PHE A 310 -21.27 -32.70 -7.48
C PHE A 310 -22.07 -33.89 -6.95
N ALA A 311 -21.70 -34.42 -5.79
CA ALA A 311 -22.47 -35.46 -5.12
C ALA A 311 -23.89 -34.97 -4.74
N ALA A 312 -24.01 -33.74 -4.25
CA ALA A 312 -25.30 -33.11 -3.94
C ALA A 312 -26.16 -32.89 -5.19
N ILE A 313 -25.57 -32.50 -6.33
CA ILE A 313 -26.27 -32.39 -7.61
C ILE A 313 -26.80 -33.76 -8.04
N ALA A 314 -26.00 -34.82 -7.93
CA ALA A 314 -26.42 -36.18 -8.28
C ALA A 314 -27.58 -36.67 -7.40
N LEU A 315 -27.48 -36.46 -6.08
CA LEU A 315 -28.53 -36.82 -5.12
C LEU A 315 -29.81 -36.00 -5.34
N PHE A 316 -29.68 -34.70 -5.63
CA PHE A 316 -30.80 -33.84 -5.95
C PHE A 316 -31.49 -34.24 -7.26
N HIS A 317 -30.71 -34.59 -8.29
CA HIS A 317 -31.25 -35.08 -9.57
C HIS A 317 -32.05 -36.37 -9.41
N GLN A 318 -31.65 -37.24 -8.47
CA GLN A 318 -32.34 -38.50 -8.16
C GLN A 318 -33.47 -38.35 -7.14
N SER A 319 -33.66 -37.19 -6.52
CA SER A 319 -34.74 -36.93 -5.57
C SER A 319 -36.09 -36.76 -6.27
N HIS A 320 -37.19 -36.83 -5.52
CA HIS A 320 -38.54 -36.58 -6.05
C HIS A 320 -38.80 -35.09 -6.36
N ARG A 321 -38.04 -34.53 -7.32
CA ARG A 321 -38.05 -33.10 -7.65
C ARG A 321 -39.39 -32.58 -8.17
N GLU A 322 -40.22 -33.46 -8.71
CA GLU A 322 -41.54 -33.14 -9.26
C GLU A 322 -42.55 -32.72 -8.19
N ALA A 323 -42.26 -33.01 -6.91
CA ALA A 323 -43.08 -32.59 -5.77
C ALA A 323 -42.84 -31.13 -5.33
N TYR A 324 -41.84 -30.44 -5.90
CA TYR A 324 -41.48 -29.06 -5.52
C TYR A 324 -41.79 -28.06 -6.63
N SER A 325 -41.81 -26.77 -6.29
CA SER A 325 -42.04 -25.70 -7.27
C SER A 325 -40.94 -25.71 -8.36
N LYS A 326 -41.33 -25.49 -9.61
CA LYS A 326 -40.39 -25.49 -10.74
C LYS A 326 -39.31 -24.43 -10.55
N GLU A 327 -39.68 -23.29 -9.99
CA GLU A 327 -38.76 -22.18 -9.75
C GLU A 327 -37.71 -22.53 -8.69
N ASP A 328 -38.08 -23.16 -7.57
CA ASP A 328 -37.13 -23.53 -6.52
C ASP A 328 -36.18 -24.63 -6.98
N VAL A 329 -36.65 -25.56 -7.82
CA VAL A 329 -35.81 -26.59 -8.46
C VAL A 329 -34.76 -25.95 -9.37
N VAL A 330 -35.16 -24.98 -10.20
CA VAL A 330 -34.23 -24.25 -11.08
C VAL A 330 -33.20 -23.46 -10.26
N VAL A 331 -33.64 -22.70 -9.25
CA VAL A 331 -32.74 -21.92 -8.39
C VAL A 331 -31.74 -22.83 -7.67
N THR A 332 -32.19 -23.98 -7.15
CA THR A 332 -31.32 -24.94 -6.47
C THR A 332 -30.28 -25.52 -7.42
N PHE A 333 -30.68 -25.85 -8.66
CA PHE A 333 -29.74 -26.37 -9.65
C PHE A 333 -28.67 -25.34 -10.05
N ILE A 334 -29.08 -24.08 -10.27
CA ILE A 334 -28.16 -22.96 -10.53
C ILE A 334 -27.20 -22.80 -9.35
N LEU A 335 -27.72 -22.75 -8.13
CA LEU A 335 -26.95 -22.58 -6.90
C LEU A 335 -25.88 -23.66 -6.77
N LEU A 336 -26.26 -24.94 -6.80
CA LEU A 336 -25.32 -26.06 -6.66
C LEU A 336 -24.29 -26.10 -7.80
N SER A 337 -24.72 -25.86 -9.04
CA SER A 337 -23.84 -25.87 -10.22
C SER A 337 -22.81 -24.74 -10.16
N CYS A 338 -23.25 -23.53 -9.84
CA CYS A 338 -22.35 -22.39 -9.69
C CYS A 338 -21.39 -22.58 -8.52
N THR A 339 -21.85 -23.08 -7.37
CA THR A 339 -20.95 -23.41 -6.24
C THR A 339 -19.91 -24.45 -6.66
N ALA A 340 -20.31 -25.52 -7.36
CA ALA A 340 -19.38 -26.54 -7.86
C ALA A 340 -18.32 -25.95 -8.81
N VAL A 341 -18.73 -25.10 -9.77
CA VAL A 341 -17.83 -24.44 -10.71
C VAL A 341 -16.87 -23.48 -10.00
N LEU A 342 -17.35 -22.70 -9.03
CA LEU A 342 -16.53 -21.78 -8.24
C LEU A 342 -15.46 -22.55 -7.47
N GLU A 343 -15.83 -23.62 -6.74
CA GLU A 343 -14.87 -24.43 -5.97
C GLU A 343 -13.84 -25.13 -6.87
N LEU A 344 -14.28 -25.64 -8.03
CA LEU A 344 -13.38 -26.26 -9.01
C LEU A 344 -12.37 -25.27 -9.57
N TYR A 345 -12.82 -24.06 -9.95
CA TYR A 345 -11.94 -23.01 -10.46
C TYR A 345 -10.91 -22.58 -9.43
N ILE A 346 -11.34 -22.37 -8.18
CA ILE A 346 -10.48 -21.96 -7.07
C ILE A 346 -9.34 -22.97 -6.83
N LEU A 347 -9.62 -24.27 -6.91
CA LEU A 347 -8.58 -25.29 -6.79
C LEU A 347 -7.68 -25.35 -8.03
N GLY A 348 -8.26 -25.26 -9.24
CA GLY A 348 -7.52 -25.26 -10.50
C GLY A 348 -6.46 -24.16 -10.55
N VAL A 349 -6.83 -22.92 -10.19
CA VAL A 349 -5.88 -21.80 -10.10
C VAL A 349 -4.80 -22.08 -9.06
N HIS A 350 -5.16 -22.64 -7.90
CA HIS A 350 -4.18 -22.96 -6.86
C HIS A 350 -3.15 -24.00 -7.29
N MET A 351 -3.58 -25.04 -8.02
CA MET A 351 -2.71 -26.10 -8.52
C MET A 351 -1.78 -25.58 -9.62
N VAL A 352 -2.31 -24.80 -10.57
CA VAL A 352 -1.51 -24.21 -11.67
C VAL A 352 -0.47 -23.21 -11.13
N THR A 353 -0.86 -22.36 -10.17
CA THR A 353 0.04 -21.33 -9.60
C THR A 353 1.12 -21.89 -8.69
N LYS A 354 1.07 -23.17 -8.31
CA LYS A 354 2.03 -23.83 -7.39
C LYS A 354 2.88 -24.94 -7.99
N LEU A 355 2.79 -25.21 -9.30
CA LEU A 355 3.70 -26.12 -10.01
C LEU A 355 5.16 -25.63 -9.97
N PRO A 356 6.17 -26.51 -9.83
CA PRO A 356 7.57 -26.11 -9.60
C PRO A 356 8.13 -25.12 -10.63
N GLU A 357 9.02 -24.23 -10.17
CA GLU A 357 9.57 -23.06 -10.88
C GLU A 357 10.16 -23.36 -12.28
N ASN A 358 10.63 -24.59 -12.51
CA ASN A 358 11.40 -24.94 -13.71
C ASN A 358 10.60 -24.97 -15.03
N ARG A 359 9.26 -24.83 -15.00
CA ARG A 359 8.41 -24.70 -16.21
C ARG A 359 7.79 -23.30 -16.39
N ARG A 360 8.19 -22.31 -15.59
CA ARG A 360 7.49 -21.00 -15.49
C ARG A 360 8.08 -19.88 -16.35
N SER A 361 9.06 -20.14 -17.20
CA SER A 361 9.70 -19.10 -18.02
C SER A 361 8.76 -18.46 -19.07
N THR A 362 7.59 -19.02 -19.34
CA THR A 362 6.65 -18.51 -20.36
C THR A 362 5.26 -18.11 -19.84
N GLN A 363 5.03 -18.09 -18.52
CA GLN A 363 3.74 -17.65 -17.93
C GLN A 363 3.88 -16.61 -16.80
N GLN A 364 4.95 -15.82 -16.81
CA GLN A 364 5.01 -14.52 -16.15
C GLN A 364 4.09 -13.51 -16.88
N ALA A 365 2.77 -13.60 -16.68
CA ALA A 365 1.82 -12.70 -17.36
C ALA A 365 0.63 -12.24 -16.50
N VAL A 366 0.73 -12.29 -15.16
CA VAL A 366 -0.10 -11.42 -14.29
C VAL A 366 0.89 -10.63 -13.44
N VAL A 367 1.52 -9.69 -14.13
CA VAL A 367 2.65 -8.89 -13.68
C VAL A 367 2.10 -7.78 -12.79
N ILE A 368 2.48 -7.68 -11.52
CA ILE A 368 2.43 -6.36 -10.84
C ILE A 368 3.60 -5.58 -11.46
N GLU A 369 3.45 -5.08 -12.70
CA GLU A 369 4.46 -4.18 -13.27
C GLU A 369 4.58 -3.01 -12.30
N GLY A 370 5.80 -2.64 -11.93
CA GLY A 370 6.10 -1.46 -11.14
C GLY A 370 5.74 -0.21 -11.94
N LEU A 371 4.45 0.05 -12.12
CA LEU A 371 4.01 1.25 -12.80
C LEU A 371 4.22 2.43 -11.87
N VAL A 372 4.97 3.42 -12.35
CA VAL A 372 5.23 4.64 -11.58
C VAL A 372 4.13 5.64 -11.95
N SER A 373 3.37 6.06 -10.94
CA SER A 373 2.32 7.09 -11.11
C SER A 373 2.95 8.40 -11.57
N GLN A 374 2.30 9.11 -12.51
CA GLN A 374 2.79 10.38 -13.00
C GLN A 374 1.77 11.47 -12.74
N TYR A 375 2.25 12.59 -12.19
CA TYR A 375 1.45 13.79 -12.03
C TYR A 375 2.30 15.02 -12.34
N ASN A 376 1.91 15.76 -13.36
CA ASN A 376 2.60 16.98 -13.79
C ASN A 376 1.67 18.18 -13.53
N LEU A 377 2.17 19.17 -12.79
CA LEU A 377 1.41 20.37 -12.42
C LEU A 377 1.05 21.22 -13.65
N ILE A 378 2.00 21.46 -14.57
CA ILE A 378 1.78 22.23 -15.81
C ILE A 378 0.86 21.46 -16.77
N GLY A 379 1.05 20.15 -16.89
CA GLY A 379 0.18 19.26 -17.68
C GLY A 379 -1.27 19.26 -17.20
N LEU A 380 -1.50 19.39 -15.89
CA LEU A 380 -2.85 19.54 -15.35
C LEU A 380 -3.52 20.85 -15.80
N LEU A 381 -2.78 21.96 -15.88
CA LEU A 381 -3.31 23.25 -16.36
C LEU A 381 -3.77 23.16 -17.83
N VAL A 382 -3.02 22.46 -18.68
CA VAL A 382 -3.41 22.18 -20.07
C VAL A 382 -4.69 21.35 -20.12
N ARG A 383 -4.73 20.25 -19.36
CA ARG A 383 -5.85 19.28 -19.38
C ARG A 383 -7.16 19.83 -18.76
N ASN A 384 -7.08 20.67 -17.74
CA ASN A 384 -8.27 21.19 -17.07
C ASN A 384 -9.10 22.10 -17.99
N LYS A 385 -8.45 22.84 -18.91
CA LYS A 385 -9.16 23.68 -19.91
C LYS A 385 -10.06 22.86 -20.85
N GLU A 386 -9.65 21.64 -21.21
CA GLU A 386 -10.45 20.73 -22.05
C GLU A 386 -11.56 20.02 -21.25
N HIS A 387 -11.28 19.68 -19.98
CA HIS A 387 -12.21 18.96 -19.10
C HIS A 387 -13.26 19.85 -18.43
N CYS A 388 -13.07 21.17 -18.36
CA CYS A 388 -14.03 22.12 -17.77
C CYS A 388 -15.45 21.99 -18.35
N LYS A 389 -15.61 21.65 -19.63
CA LYS A 389 -16.94 21.42 -20.25
C LYS A 389 -17.65 20.16 -19.74
N LYS A 390 -16.90 19.12 -19.36
CA LYS A 390 -17.45 17.86 -18.80
C LYS A 390 -17.60 17.92 -17.27
N MET A 391 -16.73 18.67 -16.60
CA MET A 391 -16.78 18.93 -15.14
C MET A 391 -18.00 19.77 -14.75
N ALA A 392 -18.49 20.68 -15.61
CA ALA A 392 -19.66 21.52 -15.33
C ALA A 392 -20.95 20.71 -15.06
N ILE A 393 -21.15 19.60 -15.76
CA ILE A 393 -22.32 18.70 -15.57
C ILE A 393 -22.24 17.97 -14.22
N LEU A 394 -21.03 17.77 -13.70
CA LEU A 394 -20.75 16.95 -12.52
C LEU A 394 -20.52 17.79 -11.25
N GLY A 395 -20.30 19.09 -11.39
CA GLY A 395 -20.25 20.07 -10.29
C GLY A 395 -21.53 20.12 -9.46
N HIS A 396 -22.67 19.73 -10.04
CA HIS A 396 -23.94 19.61 -9.32
C HIS A 396 -23.96 18.53 -8.22
N ILE A 397 -23.01 17.58 -8.22
CA ILE A 397 -22.93 16.49 -7.23
C ILE A 397 -21.96 16.84 -6.08
N GLY A 398 -21.24 17.97 -6.15
CA GLY A 398 -20.31 18.39 -5.09
C GLY A 398 -19.06 17.51 -4.93
N CYS A 399 -18.76 16.64 -5.91
CA CYS A 399 -17.65 15.68 -5.89
C CYS A 399 -16.48 16.06 -6.84
N THR A 400 -16.31 17.34 -7.15
CA THR A 400 -15.27 17.82 -8.09
C THR A 400 -13.86 17.47 -7.60
N ASP A 401 -13.59 17.68 -6.31
CA ASP A 401 -12.27 17.47 -5.71
C ASP A 401 -11.91 15.97 -5.65
N PHE A 402 -12.92 15.13 -5.39
CA PHE A 402 -12.81 13.67 -5.34
C PHE A 402 -12.49 13.05 -6.70
N LEU A 403 -12.95 13.67 -7.80
CA LEU A 403 -12.71 13.20 -9.17
C LEU A 403 -11.46 13.82 -9.80
N GLN A 404 -11.09 15.06 -9.43
CA GLN A 404 -9.83 15.68 -9.87
C GLN A 404 -8.61 14.94 -9.30
N GLN A 405 -8.71 14.40 -8.08
CA GLN A 405 -7.71 13.48 -7.50
C GLN A 405 -7.58 12.14 -8.25
N ARG A 406 -8.59 11.75 -9.02
CA ARG A 406 -8.71 10.39 -9.61
C ARG A 406 -8.85 10.38 -11.13
N CYS A 407 -8.67 11.51 -11.80
CA CYS A 407 -8.60 11.60 -13.25
C CYS A 407 -7.47 10.70 -13.79
N PRO A 408 -7.62 10.09 -14.99
CA PRO A 408 -6.71 9.07 -15.47
C PRO A 408 -5.29 9.61 -15.58
N MET A 409 -4.44 9.26 -14.62
CA MET A 409 -3.00 9.50 -14.64
C MET A 409 -2.37 8.46 -15.55
N LYS A 410 -1.55 8.90 -16.51
CA LYS A 410 -0.73 7.97 -17.29
C LYS A 410 0.36 7.44 -16.34
N SER A 411 0.47 6.14 -16.16
CA SER A 411 1.62 5.56 -15.47
C SER A 411 2.75 5.30 -16.46
N CYS A 412 4.01 5.35 -16.03
CA CYS A 412 5.16 4.99 -16.86
C CYS A 412 5.80 3.65 -16.41
N ARG A 413 6.55 3.03 -17.32
CA ARG A 413 7.24 1.74 -17.12
C ARG A 413 8.71 1.93 -16.69
N SER A 414 8.97 2.92 -15.85
CA SER A 414 10.34 3.34 -15.49
C SER A 414 10.80 2.83 -14.12
N SER A 415 10.02 1.96 -13.46
CA SER A 415 10.40 1.41 -12.15
C SER A 415 11.76 0.76 -12.16
N PHE A 416 12.11 0.01 -13.21
CA PHE A 416 13.39 -0.68 -13.28
C PHE A 416 14.55 0.32 -13.31
N LYS A 417 14.49 1.34 -14.18
CA LYS A 417 15.52 2.37 -14.33
C LYS A 417 15.72 3.16 -13.04
N ILE A 418 14.62 3.61 -12.43
CA ILE A 418 14.68 4.36 -11.16
C ILE A 418 15.21 3.46 -10.03
N THR A 419 14.81 2.18 -9.98
CA THR A 419 15.30 1.23 -8.95
C THR A 419 16.80 1.00 -9.11
N LYS A 420 17.29 0.92 -10.36
CA LYS A 420 18.71 0.82 -10.67
C LYS A 420 19.48 2.06 -10.21
N ALA A 421 18.95 3.27 -10.44
CA ALA A 421 19.57 4.51 -9.97
C ALA A 421 19.66 4.55 -8.44
N VAL A 422 18.58 4.19 -7.74
CA VAL A 422 18.55 4.07 -6.27
C VAL A 422 19.55 3.02 -5.77
N LEU A 423 19.59 1.84 -6.39
CA LEU A 423 20.51 0.76 -6.01
C LEU A 423 21.97 1.22 -6.13
N LYS A 424 22.32 1.89 -7.23
CA LYS A 424 23.65 2.47 -7.44
C LYS A 424 23.99 3.53 -6.38
N TYR A 425 23.04 4.42 -6.07
CA TYR A 425 23.21 5.44 -5.05
C TYR A 425 23.51 4.83 -3.67
N VAL A 426 22.71 3.85 -3.23
CA VAL A 426 22.88 3.21 -1.92
C VAL A 426 24.17 2.37 -1.87
N LYS A 427 24.49 1.62 -2.95
CA LYS A 427 25.78 0.91 -3.06
C LYS A 427 26.95 1.89 -2.96
N SER A 428 26.92 3.01 -3.68
CA SER A 428 27.97 4.04 -3.62
C SER A 428 28.11 4.67 -2.23
N GLY A 429 26.99 4.87 -1.52
CA GLY A 429 26.96 5.33 -0.13
C GLY A 429 27.76 4.43 0.80
N TRP A 430 27.48 3.13 0.76
CA TRP A 430 28.20 2.13 1.58
C TRP A 430 29.69 2.03 1.26
N HIS A 431 30.08 2.14 -0.01
CA HIS A 431 31.49 1.98 -0.40
C HIS A 431 32.36 3.21 -0.12
N HIS A 432 31.79 4.43 -0.21
CA HIS A 432 32.60 5.65 -0.22
C HIS A 432 32.25 6.68 0.86
N HIS A 433 31.05 6.65 1.44
CA HIS A 433 30.56 7.74 2.30
C HIS A 433 30.28 7.31 3.74
N ILE A 434 29.78 6.08 3.94
CA ILE A 434 29.38 5.58 5.25
C ILE A 434 30.60 5.01 5.97
N CYS A 435 31.15 5.81 6.90
CA CYS A 435 32.35 5.45 7.65
C CYS A 435 32.08 5.20 9.14
N ASP A 436 31.06 5.82 9.68
CA ASP A 436 30.79 5.87 11.11
C ASP A 436 29.30 6.15 11.32
N VAL A 437 28.87 6.15 12.57
CA VAL A 437 27.47 6.35 12.93
C VAL A 437 26.94 7.72 12.47
N SER A 438 27.76 8.77 12.51
CA SER A 438 27.36 10.12 12.10
C SER A 438 27.19 10.23 10.58
N THR A 439 28.10 9.64 9.80
CA THR A 439 28.03 9.64 8.33
C THR A 439 26.92 8.73 7.81
N TYR A 440 26.65 7.59 8.46
CA TYR A 440 25.48 6.74 8.20
C TYR A 440 24.15 7.50 8.37
N ARG A 441 24.04 8.25 9.48
CA ARG A 441 22.86 9.06 9.78
C ARG A 441 22.72 10.22 8.80
N LYS A 442 23.80 10.98 8.56
CA LYS A 442 23.83 12.08 7.58
C LYS A 442 23.37 11.57 6.20
N PHE A 443 23.91 10.45 5.73
CA PHE A 443 23.53 9.85 4.45
C PHE A 443 22.02 9.53 4.38
N SER A 444 21.45 9.00 5.46
CA SER A 444 20.01 8.65 5.52
C SER A 444 19.08 9.87 5.67
N ASP A 445 19.62 11.03 6.03
CA ASP A 445 18.88 12.28 6.22
C ASP A 445 19.10 13.29 5.10
N ASN A 446 19.99 12.99 4.15
CA ASN A 446 20.19 13.81 2.96
C ASN A 446 18.99 13.71 2.01
N ARG A 447 18.61 14.86 1.44
CA ARG A 447 17.52 15.06 0.47
C ARG A 447 18.00 15.75 -0.81
N GLY A 448 19.29 15.65 -1.10
CA GLY A 448 19.96 16.28 -2.25
C GLY A 448 21.28 16.96 -1.87
N GLN A 449 21.56 17.18 -0.59
CA GLN A 449 22.75 17.88 -0.11
C GLN A 449 24.03 17.19 -0.59
N SER A 450 24.11 15.86 -0.50
CA SER A 450 25.31 15.13 -0.94
C SER A 450 25.56 15.24 -2.43
N THR A 451 24.52 15.25 -3.25
CA THR A 451 24.65 15.47 -4.70
C THR A 451 25.13 16.89 -5.00
N LEU A 452 24.54 17.90 -4.36
CA LEU A 452 24.95 19.29 -4.55
C LEU A 452 26.39 19.54 -4.08
N GLU A 453 26.80 18.96 -2.94
CA GLU A 453 28.18 19.01 -2.43
C GLU A 453 29.16 18.39 -3.44
N ARG A 454 28.88 17.18 -3.93
CA ARG A 454 29.75 16.47 -4.89
C ARG A 454 29.87 17.16 -6.25
N GLN A 455 28.81 17.84 -6.69
CA GLN A 455 28.78 18.51 -8.00
C GLN A 455 29.21 19.98 -7.92
N GLY A 456 29.56 20.47 -6.72
CA GLY A 456 29.99 21.85 -6.49
C GLY A 456 28.89 22.89 -6.60
N CYS A 457 27.62 22.49 -6.45
CA CYS A 457 26.45 23.36 -6.62
C CYS A 457 25.79 23.76 -5.28
N TYR A 458 26.32 23.31 -4.15
CA TYR A 458 25.71 23.52 -2.83
C TYR A 458 25.60 25.00 -2.44
N GLN A 459 26.61 25.83 -2.76
CA GLN A 459 26.58 27.24 -2.39
C GLN A 459 25.45 28.02 -3.08
N GLU A 460 25.08 27.63 -4.31
CA GLU A 460 24.06 28.31 -5.10
C GLU A 460 22.65 27.72 -4.89
N LEU A 461 22.56 26.41 -4.63
CA LEU A 461 21.29 25.67 -4.59
C LEU A 461 20.93 25.11 -3.20
N GLY A 462 21.82 25.19 -2.20
CA GLY A 462 21.61 24.60 -0.87
C GLY A 462 20.34 25.09 -0.17
N TRP A 463 20.02 26.38 -0.29
CA TRP A 463 18.81 27.00 0.25
C TRP A 463 17.51 26.33 -0.22
N SER A 464 17.51 25.79 -1.46
CA SER A 464 16.34 25.09 -2.02
C SER A 464 16.03 23.76 -1.31
N LEU A 465 16.99 23.25 -0.53
CA LEU A 465 16.92 22.03 0.26
C LEU A 465 16.98 22.32 1.76
N GLU A 466 16.72 23.55 2.22
CA GLU A 466 16.70 23.88 3.65
C GLU A 466 15.28 24.06 4.20
N GLY A 467 14.32 24.42 3.34
CA GLY A 467 12.91 24.59 3.70
C GLY A 467 12.15 23.30 4.05
N ALA A 468 10.83 23.37 4.12
CA ALA A 468 10.00 22.18 4.33
C ALA A 468 10.15 21.19 3.15
N PHE A 469 10.06 19.88 3.43
CA PHE A 469 10.31 18.86 2.40
C PHE A 469 9.28 18.90 1.26
N ASP A 470 8.01 19.13 1.60
CA ASP A 470 6.92 19.25 0.64
C ASP A 470 7.09 20.49 -0.27
N GLU A 471 7.55 21.62 0.26
CA GLU A 471 7.95 22.80 -0.52
C GLU A 471 9.14 22.51 -1.42
N SER A 472 10.17 21.83 -0.91
CA SER A 472 11.36 21.47 -1.68
C SER A 472 10.99 20.59 -2.89
N VAL A 473 10.12 19.59 -2.69
CA VAL A 473 9.60 18.73 -3.77
C VAL A 473 8.86 19.56 -4.82
N LEU A 474 8.04 20.52 -4.41
CA LEU A 474 7.30 21.38 -5.33
C LEU A 474 8.20 22.33 -6.13
N LEU A 475 9.20 22.94 -5.48
CA LEU A 475 10.20 23.80 -6.11
C LEU A 475 11.02 23.04 -7.15
N TRP A 476 11.57 21.88 -6.77
CA TRP A 476 12.37 21.06 -7.67
C TRP A 476 11.51 20.46 -8.79
N HIS A 477 10.22 20.21 -8.57
CA HIS A 477 9.31 19.76 -9.63
C HIS A 477 9.17 20.79 -10.73
N LEU A 478 8.86 22.04 -10.36
CA LEU A 478 8.78 23.15 -11.31
C LEU A 478 10.13 23.41 -11.99
N ALA A 479 11.23 23.40 -11.22
CA ALA A 479 12.57 23.60 -11.79
C ALA A 479 12.93 22.51 -12.81
N THR A 480 12.57 21.25 -12.53
CA THR A 480 12.79 20.12 -13.47
C THR A 480 12.01 20.31 -14.76
N ASP A 481 10.74 20.72 -14.68
CA ASP A 481 9.93 21.01 -15.87
C ASP A 481 10.46 22.24 -16.64
N PHE A 482 10.96 23.27 -15.96
CA PHE A 482 11.61 24.41 -16.61
C PHE A 482 12.88 23.98 -17.35
N CYS A 483 13.80 23.24 -16.71
CA CYS A 483 14.99 22.69 -17.36
C CYS A 483 14.66 21.75 -18.52
N TYR A 484 13.55 21.00 -18.43
CA TYR A 484 13.13 20.08 -19.49
C TYR A 484 12.64 20.77 -20.76
N TYR A 485 12.06 21.97 -20.60
CA TYR A 485 11.51 22.74 -21.71
C TYR A 485 12.32 23.97 -22.09
N ILE A 486 13.37 24.33 -21.35
CA ILE A 486 14.22 25.49 -21.64
C ILE A 486 14.83 25.34 -23.05
N ASP A 487 14.76 26.40 -23.85
CA ASP A 487 15.25 26.35 -25.22
C ASP A 487 16.75 26.63 -25.21
N THR A 488 17.57 25.61 -25.48
CA THR A 488 19.03 25.73 -25.59
C THR A 488 19.48 26.25 -26.97
N GLY A 489 18.53 26.67 -27.83
CA GLY A 489 18.82 27.27 -29.14
C GLY A 489 18.77 26.29 -30.32
N ALA A 490 18.16 25.11 -30.15
CA ALA A 490 17.99 24.13 -31.21
C ALA A 490 16.64 24.31 -31.95
N SER A 491 16.69 24.53 -33.26
CA SER A 491 15.49 24.79 -34.06
C SER A 491 14.50 23.61 -34.01
N PRO A 492 13.19 23.84 -33.80
CA PRO A 492 12.19 22.80 -33.54
C PRO A 492 11.82 21.93 -34.76
N THR A 493 12.34 22.22 -35.95
CA THR A 493 11.88 21.63 -37.22
C THR A 493 12.64 20.37 -37.68
N GLN A 494 13.60 19.84 -36.91
CA GLN A 494 14.50 18.79 -37.42
C GLN A 494 14.51 17.43 -36.70
N CYS A 495 13.75 17.18 -35.64
CA CYS A 495 13.68 15.81 -35.08
C CYS A 495 12.55 15.00 -35.76
N THR A 496 12.76 14.63 -37.03
CA THR A 496 12.07 13.49 -37.68
C THR A 496 12.80 12.19 -37.36
N GLN A 497 12.07 11.06 -37.26
CA GLN A 497 12.55 9.76 -36.77
C GLN A 497 13.88 9.26 -37.35
N ASP A 498 14.31 9.74 -38.52
CA ASP A 498 15.49 9.24 -39.25
C ASP A 498 16.63 10.27 -39.42
N SER A 499 16.57 11.45 -38.77
CA SER A 499 17.56 12.52 -39.06
C SER A 499 17.81 13.48 -37.89
N CYS A 500 18.33 12.98 -36.76
CA CYS A 500 18.87 13.89 -35.75
C CYS A 500 20.16 14.54 -36.29
N PRO A 501 20.27 15.89 -36.36
CA PRO A 501 21.48 16.56 -36.82
C PRO A 501 22.52 16.52 -35.70
N GLY A 502 23.26 15.42 -35.60
CA GLY A 502 24.34 15.25 -34.64
C GLY A 502 23.91 15.09 -33.18
N VAL A 503 24.88 14.65 -32.36
CA VAL A 503 24.72 14.18 -30.98
C VAL A 503 24.30 15.28 -29.98
N TYR A 504 24.25 16.56 -30.40
CA TYR A 504 24.11 17.70 -29.49
C TYR A 504 23.00 18.72 -29.86
N ALA A 505 22.04 18.37 -30.74
CA ALA A 505 21.06 19.33 -31.25
C ALA A 505 19.58 18.90 -31.20
N CYS A 506 19.23 17.76 -30.58
CA CYS A 506 17.83 17.37 -30.44
C CYS A 506 17.28 17.81 -29.06
N PRO A 507 16.04 18.30 -28.94
CA PRO A 507 15.51 18.73 -27.65
C PRO A 507 15.35 17.57 -26.64
N ALA A 508 15.47 17.87 -25.34
CA ALA A 508 15.32 16.92 -24.22
C ALA A 508 13.97 16.16 -24.18
N TRP A 509 12.97 16.64 -24.93
CA TRP A 509 11.65 16.02 -25.06
C TRP A 509 11.49 15.08 -26.26
N CYS A 510 12.53 14.88 -27.08
CA CYS A 510 12.49 13.94 -28.21
C CYS A 510 12.43 12.49 -27.72
N ARG A 511 11.29 11.84 -27.95
CA ARG A 511 10.96 10.51 -27.41
C ARG A 511 11.67 9.33 -28.11
N GLY A 512 12.40 9.60 -29.19
CA GLY A 512 12.96 8.59 -30.09
C GLY A 512 14.49 8.42 -30.05
N SER A 513 15.22 9.27 -29.33
CA SER A 513 16.69 9.20 -29.25
C SER A 513 17.17 8.74 -27.88
N GLU A 514 18.13 7.82 -27.81
CA GLU A 514 18.82 7.42 -26.56
C GLU A 514 19.55 8.61 -25.88
N HIS A 515 19.78 9.71 -26.62
CA HIS A 515 20.56 10.87 -26.21
C HIS A 515 20.00 11.67 -25.01
N HIS A 516 18.72 11.51 -24.62
CA HIS A 516 18.12 12.26 -23.48
C HIS A 516 17.38 11.36 -22.49
N GLU A 517 17.81 10.11 -22.35
CA GLU A 517 17.20 9.16 -21.41
C GLU A 517 17.20 9.68 -19.95
N GLY A 518 18.28 10.35 -19.53
CA GLY A 518 18.39 10.94 -18.19
C GLY A 518 17.38 12.05 -17.92
N ALA A 519 17.11 12.92 -18.90
CA ALA A 519 16.12 13.99 -18.78
C ALA A 519 14.70 13.44 -18.59
N VAL A 520 14.33 12.43 -19.38
CA VAL A 520 13.04 11.75 -19.26
C VAL A 520 12.91 11.09 -17.89
N GLN A 521 13.94 10.37 -17.43
CA GLN A 521 13.91 9.72 -16.12
C GLN A 521 13.79 10.74 -14.98
N CYS A 522 14.51 11.86 -15.03
CA CYS A 522 14.39 12.95 -14.05
C CYS A 522 12.96 13.49 -13.96
N ARG A 523 12.35 13.74 -15.12
CA ARG A 523 10.96 14.21 -15.20
C ARG A 523 9.97 13.17 -14.69
N GLU A 524 10.20 11.88 -14.95
CA GLU A 524 9.35 10.80 -14.46
C GLU A 524 9.42 10.63 -12.93
N ILE A 525 10.61 10.77 -12.35
CA ILE A 525 10.79 10.78 -10.89
C ILE A 525 10.08 12.01 -10.29
N SER A 526 10.31 13.18 -10.88
CA SER A 526 9.72 14.44 -10.44
C SER A 526 8.18 14.37 -10.42
N ASN A 527 7.58 13.88 -11.51
CA ASN A 527 6.14 13.65 -11.61
C ASN A 527 5.62 12.64 -10.58
N TYR A 528 6.43 11.65 -10.19
CA TYR A 528 6.07 10.69 -9.14
C TYR A 528 6.07 11.33 -7.75
N MET A 529 7.08 12.15 -7.44
CA MET A 529 7.15 12.86 -6.17
C MET A 529 6.00 13.88 -6.04
N MET A 530 5.66 14.56 -7.14
CA MET A 530 4.49 15.45 -7.21
C MET A 530 3.17 14.68 -7.05
N TYR A 531 3.08 13.46 -7.61
CA TYR A 531 1.94 12.55 -7.39
C TYR A 531 1.78 12.22 -5.90
N LEU A 532 2.87 11.89 -5.21
CA LEU A 532 2.83 11.60 -3.77
C LEU A 532 2.34 12.82 -2.99
N LEU A 533 2.88 14.01 -3.24
CA LEU A 533 2.47 15.24 -2.54
C LEU A 533 0.96 15.52 -2.68
N TYR A 534 0.38 15.36 -3.87
CA TYR A 534 -1.03 15.68 -4.10
C TYR A 534 -1.97 14.52 -3.71
N VAL A 535 -1.71 13.31 -4.20
CA VAL A 535 -2.64 12.17 -4.09
C VAL A 535 -2.42 11.39 -2.79
N ASN A 536 -1.16 11.16 -2.40
CA ASN A 536 -0.80 10.29 -1.27
C ASN A 536 0.26 10.94 -0.34
N PRO A 537 -0.06 12.10 0.28
CA PRO A 537 0.88 12.92 1.05
C PRO A 537 1.43 12.17 2.27
N GLU A 538 0.63 11.28 2.86
CA GLU A 538 1.04 10.45 3.99
C GLU A 538 2.24 9.55 3.65
N MET A 539 2.33 9.08 2.40
CA MET A 539 3.49 8.32 1.93
C MET A 539 4.68 9.21 1.57
N LEU A 540 4.47 10.49 1.22
CA LEU A 540 5.57 11.43 1.00
C LEU A 540 6.32 11.69 2.31
N MET A 541 5.58 12.16 3.31
CA MET A 541 6.03 12.39 4.69
C MET A 541 4.81 12.71 5.56
N ALA A 542 4.80 12.23 6.80
CA ALA A 542 3.80 12.65 7.79
C ALA A 542 3.76 14.19 7.91
N GLY A 543 2.57 14.78 7.84
CA GLY A 543 2.37 16.23 7.92
C GLY A 543 2.52 16.99 6.60
N THR A 544 2.72 16.32 5.46
CA THR A 544 2.79 16.94 4.13
C THR A 544 1.53 17.77 3.81
N ARG A 545 1.73 19.01 3.37
CA ARG A 545 0.66 19.98 3.14
C ARG A 545 0.13 19.95 1.71
N ARG A 546 -1.06 19.37 1.51
CA ARG A 546 -1.73 19.31 0.18
C ARG A 546 -2.09 20.67 -0.40
N ASN A 547 -2.35 21.67 0.43
CA ASN A 547 -2.76 23.01 -0.02
C ASN A 547 -1.63 23.73 -0.79
N LEU A 548 -0.35 23.39 -0.56
CA LEU A 548 0.78 23.94 -1.34
C LEU A 548 0.62 23.70 -2.83
N PHE A 549 0.15 22.51 -3.21
CA PHE A 549 -0.15 22.20 -4.61
C PHE A 549 -1.22 23.14 -5.18
N THR A 550 -2.27 23.39 -4.40
CA THR A 550 -3.40 24.22 -4.83
C THR A 550 -2.95 25.69 -4.97
N ALA A 551 -2.15 26.17 -4.01
CA ALA A 551 -1.58 27.51 -4.06
C ALA A 551 -0.68 27.70 -5.29
N ALA A 552 0.22 26.76 -5.58
CA ALA A 552 1.08 26.81 -6.76
C ALA A 552 0.29 26.70 -8.08
N TYR A 553 -0.77 25.88 -8.09
CA TYR A 553 -1.68 25.78 -9.23
C TYR A 553 -2.38 27.12 -9.51
N ASP A 554 -2.89 27.78 -8.47
CA ASP A 554 -3.56 29.08 -8.59
C ASP A 554 -2.58 30.20 -8.98
N GLU A 555 -1.34 30.19 -8.47
CA GLU A 555 -0.27 31.10 -8.87
C GLU A 555 0.03 30.96 -10.37
N LEU A 556 0.26 29.74 -10.85
CA LEU A 556 0.50 29.46 -12.28
C LEU A 556 -0.70 29.86 -13.14
N LYS A 557 -1.92 29.55 -12.69
CA LYS A 557 -3.16 29.93 -13.39
C LYS A 557 -3.28 31.45 -13.52
N GLY A 558 -2.94 32.19 -12.47
CA GLY A 558 -2.90 33.66 -12.47
C GLY A 558 -1.95 34.23 -13.52
N ILE A 559 -0.72 33.70 -13.59
CA ILE A 559 0.29 34.10 -14.60
C ILE A 559 -0.26 33.90 -16.02
N ILE A 560 -0.95 32.78 -16.27
CA ILE A 560 -1.50 32.45 -17.58
C ILE A 560 -2.67 33.37 -17.96
N THR A 561 -3.55 33.72 -17.02
CA THR A 561 -4.71 34.57 -17.29
C THR A 561 -4.36 36.03 -17.61
N VAL A 562 -3.21 36.51 -17.16
CA VAL A 562 -2.73 37.88 -17.41
C VAL A 562 -2.09 38.02 -18.81
N GLY A 563 -1.73 36.91 -19.47
CA GLY A 563 -0.88 36.87 -20.67
C GLY A 563 -1.54 36.51 -22.01
N ASP A 564 -2.80 36.92 -22.27
CA ASP A 564 -3.55 36.77 -23.54
C ASP A 564 -4.37 35.46 -23.76
N ASN A 565 -5.51 35.63 -24.45
CA ASN A 565 -6.64 34.70 -24.67
C ASN A 565 -6.36 33.56 -25.68
N LYS A 566 -5.12 33.40 -26.16
CA LYS A 566 -4.78 32.32 -27.10
C LYS A 566 -4.48 31.03 -26.36
N SER A 567 -5.36 30.05 -26.56
CA SER A 567 -5.25 28.70 -25.98
C SER A 567 -3.89 28.06 -26.30
N PRO A 568 -3.09 27.67 -25.29
CA PRO A 568 -1.96 26.78 -25.51
C PRO A 568 -2.49 25.37 -25.80
N VAL A 569 -1.95 24.72 -26.82
CA VAL A 569 -2.34 23.35 -27.22
C VAL A 569 -1.40 22.31 -26.59
N GLU A 570 -0.18 22.70 -26.18
CA GLU A 570 0.84 21.80 -25.62
C GLU A 570 1.50 22.30 -24.32
N GLU A 571 2.02 21.36 -23.51
CA GLU A 571 2.73 21.63 -22.25
C GLU A 571 3.94 22.56 -22.45
N ARG A 572 4.69 22.36 -23.55
CA ARG A 572 5.89 23.16 -23.87
C ARG A 572 5.57 24.65 -24.00
N ASP A 573 4.57 25.00 -24.80
CA ASP A 573 4.19 26.39 -25.05
C ASP A 573 3.79 27.08 -23.74
N LEU A 574 3.12 26.34 -22.85
CA LEU A 574 2.72 26.84 -21.55
C LEU A 574 3.93 27.11 -20.66
N THR A 575 4.85 26.15 -20.56
CA THR A 575 6.08 26.29 -19.78
C THR A 575 6.92 27.48 -20.27
N GLN A 576 7.05 27.65 -21.59
CA GLN A 576 7.78 28.77 -22.19
C GLN A 576 7.16 30.13 -21.87
N ARG A 577 5.83 30.25 -21.86
CA ARG A 577 5.14 31.48 -21.44
C ARG A 577 5.38 31.79 -19.97
N ILE A 578 5.38 30.77 -19.11
CA ILE A 578 5.66 30.94 -17.67
C ILE A 578 7.10 31.42 -17.50
N ILE A 579 8.07 30.79 -18.18
CA ILE A 579 9.48 31.19 -18.15
C ILE A 579 9.62 32.66 -18.57
N PHE A 580 9.02 33.06 -19.69
CA PHE A 580 9.07 34.45 -20.17
C PHE A 580 8.47 35.44 -19.16
N ALA A 581 7.34 35.09 -18.53
CA ALA A 581 6.69 35.95 -17.55
C ALA A 581 7.53 36.14 -16.27
N VAL A 582 8.28 35.11 -15.86
CA VAL A 582 9.11 35.13 -14.65
C VAL A 582 10.49 35.75 -14.92
N ASP A 583 11.09 35.51 -16.08
CA ASP A 583 12.41 36.06 -16.45
C ASP A 583 12.32 37.54 -16.90
N GLY A 584 11.22 37.92 -17.54
CA GLY A 584 11.03 39.26 -18.13
C GLY A 584 10.69 40.38 -17.15
N GLY A 585 10.72 40.15 -15.84
CA GLY A 585 10.39 41.16 -14.81
C GLY A 585 9.15 41.96 -15.20
N GLY A 586 7.98 41.31 -15.28
CA GLY A 586 6.84 41.84 -16.03
C GLY A 586 6.52 43.31 -15.74
N SER A 587 5.92 44.00 -16.72
CA SER A 587 5.37 45.34 -16.53
C SER A 587 4.52 45.40 -15.26
N PRO A 588 4.63 46.46 -14.42
CA PRO A 588 3.85 46.57 -13.20
C PRO A 588 2.35 46.58 -13.55
N PRO A 589 1.48 45.99 -12.72
CA PRO A 589 0.05 46.20 -12.85
C PRO A 589 -0.22 47.72 -12.81
N PRO A 590 -1.14 48.25 -13.62
CA PRO A 590 -1.49 49.67 -13.59
C PRO A 590 -2.07 50.14 -12.24
N ASP A 591 -2.28 49.23 -11.29
CA ASP A 591 -3.02 49.45 -10.04
C ASP A 591 -2.14 49.41 -8.77
N GLY A 592 -0.81 49.53 -8.90
CA GLY A 592 0.08 49.80 -7.75
C GLY A 592 0.12 48.74 -6.64
N THR A 593 -0.48 47.57 -6.84
CA THR A 593 -0.39 46.47 -5.88
C THR A 593 0.99 45.82 -6.01
N GLU A 594 1.80 45.87 -4.96
CA GLU A 594 3.10 45.20 -4.91
C GLU A 594 2.94 43.75 -5.36
N ARG A 595 3.59 43.36 -6.48
CA ARG A 595 3.75 41.94 -6.79
C ARG A 595 4.55 41.34 -5.65
N GLN A 596 4.04 40.25 -5.07
CA GLN A 596 4.83 39.44 -4.16
C GLN A 596 6.06 38.89 -4.91
N GLN A 597 7.17 39.63 -4.83
CA GLN A 597 8.50 39.15 -5.19
C GLN A 597 8.84 38.03 -4.21
N GLY A 598 8.59 36.79 -4.59
CA GLY A 598 8.80 35.63 -3.72
C GLY A 598 7.90 34.40 -3.97
N GLY A 599 7.04 34.42 -4.99
CA GLY A 599 6.21 33.27 -5.36
C GLY A 599 7.01 32.00 -5.70
N ILE A 600 6.38 30.84 -5.54
CA ILE A 600 7.06 29.53 -5.67
C ILE A 600 7.58 29.32 -7.10
N THR A 601 6.93 29.92 -8.10
CA THR A 601 7.36 29.81 -9.50
C THR A 601 8.65 30.58 -9.75
N HIS A 602 8.82 31.74 -9.11
CA HIS A 602 10.04 32.54 -9.22
C HIS A 602 11.22 31.84 -8.54
N LEU A 603 11.01 31.26 -7.35
CA LEU A 603 12.03 30.47 -6.67
C LEU A 603 12.45 29.24 -7.49
N ALA A 604 11.49 28.53 -8.08
CA ALA A 604 11.77 27.40 -8.96
C ALA A 604 12.54 27.82 -10.23
N TRP A 605 12.22 29.00 -10.80
CA TRP A 605 12.98 29.55 -11.93
C TRP A 605 14.43 29.89 -11.55
N SER A 606 14.67 30.44 -10.36
CA SER A 606 16.04 30.69 -9.88
C SER A 606 16.88 29.41 -9.84
N ILE A 607 16.30 28.29 -9.39
CA ILE A 607 16.96 26.97 -9.40
C ILE A 607 17.25 26.55 -10.85
N ALA A 608 16.24 26.63 -11.74
CA ALA A 608 16.39 26.25 -13.14
C ALA A 608 17.45 27.07 -13.87
N LYS A 609 17.60 28.36 -13.56
CA LYS A 609 18.58 29.27 -14.15
C LYS A 609 20.01 28.84 -13.81
N VAL A 610 20.29 28.54 -12.54
CA VAL A 610 21.59 28.00 -12.10
C VAL A 610 21.89 26.67 -12.79
N LEU A 611 20.90 25.76 -12.83
CA LEU A 611 21.05 24.45 -13.47
C LEU A 611 21.31 24.56 -14.97
N SER A 612 20.63 25.48 -15.66
CA SER A 612 20.80 25.72 -17.10
C SER A 612 22.16 26.31 -17.48
N GLY A 613 22.89 26.86 -16.51
CA GLY A 613 24.27 27.31 -16.70
C GLY A 613 25.30 26.16 -16.72
N LEU A 614 24.90 24.94 -16.35
CA LEU A 614 25.76 23.76 -16.34
C LEU A 614 25.76 23.05 -17.71
N PRO A 615 26.83 22.29 -18.04
CA PRO A 615 26.78 21.36 -19.18
C PRO A 615 25.58 20.41 -19.04
N GLU A 616 24.87 20.13 -20.14
CA GLU A 616 23.61 19.38 -20.12
C GLU A 616 23.71 18.03 -19.38
N GLU A 617 24.76 17.26 -19.64
CA GLU A 617 25.00 15.99 -18.94
C GLU A 617 25.16 16.19 -17.43
N LYS A 618 25.91 17.22 -17.01
CA LYS A 618 26.08 17.57 -15.59
C LYS A 618 24.76 18.03 -14.98
N MET A 619 23.97 18.84 -15.68
CA MET A 619 22.67 19.32 -15.23
C MET A 619 21.74 18.15 -14.89
N TRP A 620 21.56 17.21 -15.82
CA TRP A 620 20.68 16.05 -15.59
C TRP A 620 21.22 15.10 -14.53
N ASN A 621 22.54 14.94 -14.41
CA ASN A 621 23.15 14.15 -13.32
C ASN A 621 22.90 14.79 -11.93
N VAL A 622 22.92 16.13 -11.82
CA VAL A 622 22.58 16.84 -10.58
C VAL A 622 21.11 16.64 -10.24
N ILE A 623 20.22 16.84 -11.22
CA ILE A 623 18.77 16.70 -11.03
C ILE A 623 18.41 15.25 -10.63
N GLU A 624 18.97 14.25 -11.32
CA GLU A 624 18.75 12.83 -10.98
C GLU A 624 19.20 12.53 -9.55
N GLY A 625 20.42 12.95 -9.16
CA GLY A 625 20.95 12.68 -7.84
C GLY A 625 20.13 13.30 -6.72
N VAL A 626 19.67 14.55 -6.89
CA VAL A 626 18.78 15.21 -5.92
C VAL A 626 17.46 14.47 -5.79
N TRP A 627 16.85 14.09 -6.91
CA TRP A 627 15.59 13.34 -6.89
C TRP A 627 15.71 11.95 -6.27
N VAL A 628 16.80 11.23 -6.54
CA VAL A 628 17.08 9.92 -5.92
C VAL A 628 17.24 10.07 -4.41
N GLU A 629 17.95 11.09 -3.94
CA GLU A 629 18.09 11.40 -2.51
C GLU A 629 16.73 11.73 -1.87
N MET A 630 15.94 12.63 -2.45
CA MET A 630 14.59 12.96 -1.94
C MET A 630 13.68 11.73 -1.86
N MET A 631 13.77 10.82 -2.83
CA MET A 631 12.98 9.60 -2.83
C MET A 631 13.41 8.62 -1.74
N CYS A 632 14.73 8.45 -1.54
CA CYS A 632 15.26 7.63 -0.45
C CYS A 632 14.86 8.20 0.91
N PHE A 633 15.00 9.51 1.07
CA PHE A 633 14.61 10.26 2.26
C PHE A 633 13.13 10.10 2.60
N SER A 634 12.25 10.20 1.60
CA SER A 634 10.79 9.99 1.73
C SER A 634 10.47 8.55 2.11
N ALA A 635 11.04 7.57 1.40
CA ALA A 635 10.83 6.15 1.69
C ALA A 635 11.28 5.77 3.11
N ALA A 636 12.38 6.33 3.61
CA ALA A 636 12.87 6.08 4.98
C ALA A 636 11.97 6.69 6.08
N ARG A 637 11.09 7.64 5.72
CA ARG A 637 10.18 8.36 6.62
C ARG A 637 8.73 7.92 6.52
N CYS A 638 8.42 7.06 5.54
CA CYS A 638 7.11 6.47 5.40
C CYS A 638 6.97 5.28 6.36
N ARG A 639 5.80 5.17 6.99
CA ARG A 639 5.49 4.03 7.87
C ARG A 639 5.35 2.75 7.05
N GLY A 640 5.87 1.64 7.58
CA GLY A 640 5.69 0.31 7.00
C GLY A 640 4.21 -0.02 6.80
N TYR A 641 3.36 0.38 7.74
CA TYR A 641 1.91 0.25 7.61
C TYR A 641 1.34 0.89 6.33
N LEU A 642 1.82 2.07 5.92
CA LEU A 642 1.35 2.75 4.71
C LEU A 642 1.79 2.02 3.44
N HIS A 643 3.00 1.46 3.42
CA HIS A 643 3.44 0.57 2.35
C HIS A 643 2.54 -0.67 2.26
N ALA A 644 2.13 -1.25 3.39
CA ALA A 644 1.23 -2.39 3.47
C ALA A 644 -0.16 -2.06 2.89
N LYS A 645 -0.69 -0.91 3.29
CA LYS A 645 -1.97 -0.38 2.85
C LYS A 645 -1.98 -0.10 1.35
N GLY A 646 -0.89 0.45 0.81
CA GLY A 646 -0.73 0.70 -0.62
C GLY A 646 -0.90 -0.56 -1.49
N LEU A 647 -0.42 -1.72 -1.02
CA LEU A 647 -0.51 -2.99 -1.77
C LEU A 647 -1.95 -3.37 -2.17
N ALA A 648 -2.96 -2.97 -1.40
CA ALA A 648 -4.38 -3.20 -1.69
C ALA A 648 -4.81 -2.69 -3.09
N MET A 649 -4.14 -1.63 -3.54
CA MET A 649 -4.52 -0.77 -4.65
C MET A 649 -3.60 -0.89 -5.86
N GLY A 650 -2.56 -1.71 -5.73
CA GLY A 650 -1.36 -1.70 -6.56
C GLY A 650 -0.18 -1.17 -5.73
N ALA A 651 0.95 -1.88 -5.74
CA ALA A 651 2.11 -1.49 -4.96
C ALA A 651 2.61 -0.10 -5.38
N GLU A 652 2.52 0.87 -4.47
CA GLU A 652 3.08 2.21 -4.69
C GLU A 652 4.60 2.10 -4.88
N TYR A 653 5.15 2.79 -5.89
CA TYR A 653 6.55 2.63 -6.28
C TYR A 653 7.54 2.91 -5.14
N LEU A 654 7.23 3.86 -4.25
CA LEU A 654 8.00 4.16 -3.04
C LEU A 654 8.22 2.92 -2.16
N SER A 655 7.33 1.93 -2.20
CA SER A 655 7.48 0.66 -1.49
C SER A 655 8.64 -0.19 -2.03
N TYR A 656 8.98 -0.08 -3.32
CA TYR A 656 10.17 -0.71 -3.90
C TYR A 656 11.44 -0.08 -3.32
N VAL A 657 11.48 1.25 -3.24
CA VAL A 657 12.61 2.02 -2.71
C VAL A 657 12.79 1.78 -1.22
N TRP A 658 11.70 1.77 -0.46
CA TRP A 658 11.72 1.45 0.97
C TRP A 658 12.22 0.03 1.24
N LEU A 659 11.71 -0.95 0.49
CA LEU A 659 12.14 -2.34 0.63
C LEU A 659 13.62 -2.52 0.24
N LEU A 660 14.06 -1.87 -0.84
CA LEU A 660 15.47 -1.83 -1.25
C LEU A 660 16.35 -1.27 -0.13
N GLN A 661 15.99 -0.11 0.43
CA GLN A 661 16.74 0.51 1.52
C GLN A 661 16.84 -0.42 2.73
N TYR A 662 15.75 -1.08 3.10
CA TYR A 662 15.76 -2.05 4.20
C TYR A 662 16.73 -3.20 3.95
N TYR A 663 16.67 -3.86 2.79
CA TYR A 663 17.57 -4.97 2.48
C TYR A 663 19.02 -4.52 2.29
N MET A 664 19.25 -3.25 1.93
CA MET A 664 20.56 -2.61 1.92
C MET A 664 20.99 -2.08 3.31
N GLY A 665 20.31 -2.46 4.40
CA GLY A 665 20.68 -2.13 5.77
C GLY A 665 20.53 -0.65 6.16
N MET A 666 19.82 0.14 5.35
CA MET A 666 19.57 1.55 5.62
C MET A 666 18.59 1.74 6.78
N GLU A 667 18.60 2.94 7.35
CA GLU A 667 17.83 3.25 8.54
C GLU A 667 16.33 3.36 8.24
N THR A 668 15.50 2.60 8.96
CA THR A 668 14.04 2.65 8.85
C THR A 668 13.42 3.68 9.79
N LEU A 669 12.19 4.10 9.52
CA LEU A 669 11.43 4.98 10.41
C LEU A 669 11.31 4.42 11.83
N ALA A 670 11.04 3.12 11.97
CA ALA A 670 10.94 2.46 13.29
C ALA A 670 12.23 2.60 14.09
N ALA A 671 13.39 2.42 13.44
CA ALA A 671 14.70 2.63 14.06
C ALA A 671 14.93 4.11 14.45
N LYS A 672 14.42 5.08 13.67
CA LYS A 672 14.51 6.51 14.01
C LYS A 672 13.67 6.88 15.24
N LEU A 673 12.45 6.35 15.35
CA LEU A 673 11.52 6.68 16.45
C LEU A 673 12.02 6.18 17.81
N GLN A 674 12.62 4.98 17.86
CA GLN A 674 13.14 4.39 19.10
C GLN A 674 14.35 5.13 19.70
N LYS A 675 14.96 6.04 18.93
CA LYS A 675 16.11 6.85 19.42
C LYS A 675 15.72 7.87 20.48
N VAL A 676 14.49 8.37 20.44
CA VAL A 676 14.05 9.50 21.30
C VAL A 676 14.03 9.09 22.78
N ASP A 677 13.83 7.81 23.08
CA ASP A 677 13.71 7.31 24.46
C ASP A 677 15.07 7.09 25.17
N HIS A 678 16.18 6.96 24.43
CA HIS A 678 17.51 6.74 25.04
C HIS A 678 18.19 8.04 25.49
N HIS A 679 17.93 9.18 24.83
CA HIS A 679 18.49 10.47 25.26
C HIS A 679 17.87 11.01 26.55
N ARG A 680 16.64 10.63 26.90
CA ARG A 680 15.98 11.08 28.14
C ARG A 680 16.52 10.37 29.38
N LYS A 681 16.99 9.12 29.26
CA LYS A 681 17.53 8.34 30.40
C LYS A 681 19.00 8.63 30.74
N GLY A 682 19.72 9.34 29.88
CA GLY A 682 21.11 9.74 30.13
C GLY A 682 21.29 11.02 30.94
N VAL A 683 20.22 11.80 31.16
CA VAL A 683 20.30 13.12 31.82
C VAL A 683 19.85 13.05 33.30
N GLU A 684 19.25 11.95 33.75
CA GLU A 684 18.77 11.81 35.14
C GLU A 684 19.70 10.98 36.05
N HIS A 685 20.84 10.48 35.58
CA HIS A 685 21.77 9.63 36.35
C HIS A 685 23.24 10.05 36.21
N GLY A 686 23.52 11.30 36.53
CA GLY A 686 24.89 11.79 36.67
C GLY A 686 24.89 13.23 37.13
N ASP A 687 24.95 13.44 38.45
CA ASP A 687 25.91 14.35 39.10
C ASP A 687 25.40 14.73 40.51
N ASP A 688 25.86 13.99 41.51
CA ASP A 688 26.02 14.49 42.88
C ASP A 688 27.39 15.18 42.99
N PRO A 689 27.49 16.36 43.62
CA PRO A 689 28.75 16.77 44.23
C PRO A 689 28.57 17.13 45.72
N LEU A 690 29.22 16.35 46.59
CA LEU A 690 29.41 16.65 48.01
C LEU A 690 30.69 17.50 48.23
N THR A 691 30.47 18.71 48.74
CA THR A 691 31.22 19.48 49.77
C THR A 691 32.74 19.75 49.69
N SER A 692 33.11 21.04 49.74
CA SER A 692 34.04 21.57 50.76
C SER A 692 33.83 23.08 51.06
N HIS A 693 33.92 23.39 52.36
CA HIS A 693 33.92 24.67 53.10
C HIS A 693 34.95 25.71 52.61
N ALA A 694 35.00 27.00 52.97
CA ALA A 694 34.19 28.00 53.69
C ALA A 694 34.96 29.34 53.60
N THR A 695 34.29 30.50 53.64
CA THR A 695 34.61 31.70 54.47
C THR A 695 33.72 32.88 54.09
N GLY A 696 33.00 33.45 55.09
CA GLY A 696 32.31 34.75 55.01
C GLY A 696 33.28 35.93 55.20
N PRO A 697 32.81 37.20 55.31
CA PRO A 697 31.91 37.64 56.41
C PRO A 697 30.80 38.67 55.98
N SER A 698 29.57 38.61 56.55
CA SER A 698 28.91 39.54 57.54
C SER A 698 28.55 40.96 56.98
N VAL A 699 27.39 41.64 57.19
CA VAL A 699 26.56 41.98 58.37
C VAL A 699 25.20 42.67 57.99
N SER A 700 24.15 42.49 58.84
CA SER A 700 22.96 43.33 59.18
C SER A 700 21.81 43.57 58.17
N SER A 701 20.54 43.21 58.46
CA SER A 701 19.50 43.83 59.36
C SER A 701 18.43 44.55 58.52
N GLY A 702 17.10 44.51 58.68
CA GLY A 702 16.14 43.96 59.65
C GLY A 702 14.74 43.94 58.97
N ALA A 703 13.84 43.02 59.33
CA ALA A 703 12.75 43.15 60.32
C ALA A 703 11.41 43.69 59.79
N HIS A 704 10.35 42.94 60.14
CA HIS A 704 8.89 43.17 60.13
C HIS A 704 8.07 42.48 59.02
N ALA A 705 7.36 41.36 59.31
CA ALA A 705 6.11 41.20 60.10
C ALA A 705 4.91 41.70 59.27
N GLU A 706 3.77 41.06 59.07
CA GLU A 706 2.97 39.89 59.53
C GLU A 706 1.91 39.73 58.41
N GLY A 707 1.14 38.66 58.21
CA GLY A 707 0.82 37.46 58.96
C GLY A 707 -0.44 36.84 58.33
N GLN A 708 -0.53 35.52 58.49
CA GLN A 708 -1.72 34.65 58.55
C GLN A 708 -2.58 34.46 57.27
N SER A 709 -2.76 33.26 56.71
CA SER A 709 -2.96 31.87 57.19
C SER A 709 -4.41 31.40 57.02
N ALA A 710 -4.50 30.19 56.48
CA ALA A 710 -5.46 29.12 56.76
C ALA A 710 -6.59 28.87 55.75
N GLY A 711 -6.60 27.62 55.24
CA GLY A 711 -7.73 27.05 54.52
C GLY A 711 -7.44 25.75 53.78
N TYR A 712 -6.78 24.77 54.42
CA TYR A 712 -6.71 23.40 53.92
C TYR A 712 -8.05 22.68 54.22
N ARG A 713 -8.64 22.02 53.22
CA ARG A 713 -9.55 20.88 53.45
C ARG A 713 -9.37 19.87 52.31
N ALA A 714 -8.97 18.67 52.69
CA ALA A 714 -8.87 17.49 51.84
C ALA A 714 -10.24 16.81 51.71
N SER A 715 -10.53 16.22 50.55
CA SER A 715 -10.93 14.79 50.41
C SER A 715 -11.36 14.46 48.97
N GLU A 716 -10.85 13.33 48.48
CA GLU A 716 -11.52 12.36 47.60
C GLU A 716 -11.63 12.65 46.07
N ASP A 717 -10.76 11.99 45.30
CA ASP A 717 -11.00 11.45 43.95
C ASP A 717 -12.02 10.27 44.05
N PRO A 718 -12.76 9.86 42.98
CA PRO A 718 -12.19 9.61 41.64
C PRO A 718 -13.12 9.82 40.40
N MET A 719 -12.48 9.78 39.22
CA MET A 719 -12.92 9.16 37.94
C MET A 719 -14.42 9.13 37.57
N GLU A 720 -14.80 9.80 36.47
CA GLU A 720 -15.39 9.21 35.24
C GLU A 720 -15.94 10.29 34.29
N GLU A 721 -16.17 9.88 33.03
CA GLU A 721 -16.89 10.56 31.94
C GLU A 721 -16.08 11.45 30.96
N ILE A 722 -15.42 10.78 30.02
CA ILE A 722 -15.59 11.12 28.60
C ILE A 722 -16.02 9.85 27.86
N LEU A 723 -17.26 9.86 27.37
CA LEU A 723 -17.75 9.02 26.28
C LEU A 723 -17.90 9.88 25.03
#